data_AF-A0A268TMK3-F1
#
_entry.id   AF-A0A268TMK3-F1
#
_cell.length_a   1.000
_cell.length_b   1.000
_cell.length_c   1.000
_cell.angle_alpha   90.00
_cell.angle_beta   90.00
_cell.angle_gamma   90.00
#
_symmetry.space_group_name_H-M   'P 1'
#
loop_
_entity.id
_entity.type
_entity.pdbx_description
1 polymer ?
#
loop_
_entity_poly.entity_id
_entity_poly.type
_entity_poly.pdbx_seq_one_letter_code
_entity_poly.pdbx_strand_id
1 'polypeptide(L)'
;MPNATDNKGKKASLKEKLDFSKIFYVIKSFFHPLKGLAVKKAKIVPKPKESLGDLELLEAEREGTNHQASSEELKAADKRLSKKTLGIIIGIVVIIIIISILIALIINKKESQSQAKALDNLAARQAQIAAQTEIKETALPDIPMLSSINAPIVDDNNLQDLIKKADILYKSGNKDDALDIYKQIASFSKAIANYNLGVVEAKSKDYLASLRYYDLAINSGEDIPLSANNAMADAYYLKDEAKFKHYLNISNTYLNQISTLVPYPYIYALNQYYNGNYFEALSPLSHPSSAFSNGEKRLASKMYAVFNDNLNAYKNLKEVATPEDELALGQLAAREGNLKEALAHIENYLISYPNDINAQMSAELISLRMGAYANAAKFMGSYSSIAKNVPNPYPIKVVISPNIFDVNLAQRELWRSTFENSKLFIAKILFYYAPYRVFDVDRALRVIVEGVLDTQINQNRLEESNSILVKGATISEINQDIALALKRINNNDTRGALKLLERSLKSNIDHAVLHYDIGVLYAQMGEFDKAYYHFLRAYHLDNNDILAGNLALLSGVITKHDNIQLNASISESIRNSKLDSKKLSLYKSMQNWINDPRVRPYIAPKNASLFEYAYSLVSATSQQNKQVMLEATTGLKDLQPNDLVANYLYGIASNFGQNAKNMSLNLQYLFKGNLKLDLNPVFYGPTLAREIYIKIGFITGNLKLQKKILQDKLSTQDLNPNGIMQALAYLDIYDNNFEESYSLYNTLINDRKEDDSNTRFFGALAAIGAGHNNIATLLLQLAKMDSSSNFESKYALGLLYQEQGNYNAAAQHFNSISNTDLNSEYFSFKIDDSKIKIPQ
;
A
#
# COMPACT_ATOMS: atom_id res chain seq x y z
N MET A 1 56.78 -25.77 -11.27
CA MET A 1 57.80 -26.75 -10.81
C MET A 1 57.52 -27.10 -9.35
N PRO A 2 57.87 -28.32 -8.88
CA PRO A 2 57.42 -28.87 -7.59
C PRO A 2 58.48 -28.77 -6.47
N ASN A 3 58.14 -29.41 -5.35
CA ASN A 3 58.95 -29.77 -4.16
C ASN A 3 59.03 -28.68 -3.07
N ALA A 4 58.57 -28.92 -1.83
CA ALA A 4 58.89 -29.98 -0.84
C ALA A 4 60.22 -29.68 -0.09
N THR A 5 60.43 -30.02 1.19
CA THR A 5 59.83 -31.09 2.04
C THR A 5 60.15 -30.83 3.53
N ASP A 6 59.33 -31.34 4.47
CA ASP A 6 59.72 -32.08 5.71
C ASP A 6 60.76 -31.51 6.73
N ASN A 7 60.78 -31.85 8.04
CA ASN A 7 60.29 -33.07 8.70
C ASN A 7 60.24 -32.99 10.27
N LYS A 8 59.42 -33.87 10.90
CA LYS A 8 59.51 -34.47 12.28
C LYS A 8 59.60 -33.53 13.50
N GLY A 9 59.08 -33.86 14.70
CA GLY A 9 58.38 -35.03 15.30
C GLY A 9 58.29 -34.78 16.84
N LYS A 10 57.58 -35.50 17.73
CA LYS A 10 56.95 -36.84 17.80
C LYS A 10 55.85 -36.86 18.92
N LYS A 11 54.85 -37.77 18.79
CA LYS A 11 54.25 -38.73 19.78
C LYS A 11 54.23 -38.38 21.30
N ALA A 12 53.25 -38.73 22.14
CA ALA A 12 51.93 -39.43 22.08
C ALA A 12 51.15 -39.14 23.43
N SER A 13 49.90 -39.51 23.73
CA SER A 13 49.33 -40.88 23.73
C SER A 13 47.83 -40.99 24.14
N LEU A 14 47.25 -42.17 23.89
CA LEU A 14 46.06 -42.82 24.50
C LEU A 14 44.76 -42.01 24.77
N LYS A 15 43.76 -42.15 23.86
CA LYS A 15 42.50 -42.88 24.14
C LYS A 15 41.59 -42.98 22.90
N GLU A 16 41.84 -44.00 22.07
CA GLU A 16 40.76 -44.63 21.30
C GLU A 16 40.15 -45.75 22.16
N LYS A 17 38.81 -45.78 22.20
CA LYS A 17 37.87 -46.86 22.58
C LYS A 17 36.68 -46.28 23.34
N LEU A 18 35.59 -45.99 22.63
CA LEU A 18 34.34 -46.71 22.86
C LEU A 18 33.42 -46.59 21.63
N ASP A 19 32.70 -47.67 21.35
CA ASP A 19 31.98 -47.94 20.11
C ASP A 19 30.48 -47.62 20.28
N PHE A 20 30.01 -46.55 19.63
CA PHE A 20 28.61 -46.12 19.72
C PHE A 20 27.62 -47.00 18.93
N SER A 21 28.08 -48.02 18.19
CA SER A 21 27.20 -48.92 17.42
C SER A 21 26.37 -49.88 18.29
N LYS A 22 26.65 -49.99 19.60
CA LYS A 22 26.01 -50.97 20.50
C LYS A 22 24.88 -50.46 21.40
N ILE A 23 24.58 -49.17 21.41
CA ILE A 23 23.49 -48.63 22.25
C ILE A 23 22.10 -48.81 21.60
N PHE A 24 22.02 -48.97 20.27
CA PHE A 24 20.76 -49.10 19.53
C PHE A 24 20.14 -50.52 19.50
N TYR A 25 20.74 -51.51 20.18
CA TYR A 25 20.35 -52.93 20.01
C TYR A 25 19.48 -53.52 21.15
N VAL A 26 19.18 -52.76 22.22
CA VAL A 26 18.48 -53.30 23.42
C VAL A 26 17.00 -52.90 23.53
N ILE A 27 16.53 -51.92 22.75
CA ILE A 27 15.10 -51.48 22.78
C ILE A 27 14.26 -52.18 21.68
N LYS A 28 14.89 -52.93 20.77
CA LYS A 28 14.22 -53.58 19.63
C LYS A 28 13.57 -54.94 19.94
N SER A 29 13.48 -55.34 21.22
CA SER A 29 13.08 -56.68 21.65
C SER A 29 11.70 -56.79 22.32
N PHE A 30 10.94 -55.69 22.48
CA PHE A 30 9.71 -55.73 23.30
C PHE A 30 8.36 -55.61 22.58
N PHE A 31 8.24 -55.01 21.39
CA PHE A 31 6.91 -54.82 20.76
C PHE A 31 6.86 -54.92 19.23
N HIS A 32 6.61 -56.14 18.72
CA HIS A 32 5.73 -56.45 17.58
C HIS A 32 5.57 -57.98 17.48
N PRO A 33 4.46 -58.54 16.94
CA PRO A 33 3.63 -57.96 15.88
C PRO A 33 2.10 -58.08 16.05
N LEU A 34 1.35 -57.44 15.13
CA LEU A 34 0.39 -58.15 14.27
C LEU A 34 0.29 -57.44 12.91
N LYS A 35 0.07 -58.20 11.83
CA LYS A 35 0.10 -57.74 10.42
C LYS A 35 -1.28 -57.87 9.76
N GLY A 36 -1.55 -56.99 8.78
CA GLY A 36 -2.62 -57.13 7.77
C GLY A 36 -3.17 -55.75 7.39
N LEU A 37 -3.36 -55.35 6.13
CA LEU A 37 -3.16 -56.02 4.82
C LEU A 37 -2.47 -55.07 3.80
N ALA A 38 -2.17 -55.59 2.61
CA ALA A 38 -1.68 -54.83 1.44
C ALA A 38 -2.78 -53.87 0.89
N VAL A 39 -2.51 -52.93 -0.03
CA VAL A 39 -2.25 -53.15 -1.48
C VAL A 39 -1.38 -52.02 -2.11
N LYS A 40 -0.81 -52.29 -3.29
CA LYS A 40 0.21 -51.50 -4.02
C LYS A 40 -0.31 -50.28 -4.81
N LYS A 41 0.62 -49.36 -5.13
CA LYS A 41 0.49 -48.20 -6.05
C LYS A 41 0.46 -48.57 -7.55
N ALA A 42 -0.26 -47.77 -8.35
CA ALA A 42 0.02 -47.31 -9.73
C ALA A 42 -1.10 -46.33 -10.14
N LYS A 43 -1.03 -45.38 -11.10
CA LYS A 43 0.04 -44.69 -11.87
C LYS A 43 -0.56 -43.32 -12.32
N ILE A 44 0.22 -42.42 -12.93
CA ILE A 44 -0.16 -41.01 -13.20
C ILE A 44 -0.68 -40.78 -14.64
N VAL A 45 -1.50 -39.73 -14.83
CA VAL A 45 -1.73 -38.83 -16.02
C VAL A 45 -3.00 -39.12 -16.85
N PRO A 46 -3.76 -38.11 -17.39
CA PRO A 46 -3.86 -36.66 -17.13
C PRO A 46 -5.28 -36.17 -16.69
N LYS A 47 -5.41 -34.88 -16.33
CA LYS A 47 -6.70 -34.17 -16.15
C LYS A 47 -7.43 -33.90 -17.49
N PRO A 48 -8.77 -33.95 -17.50
CA PRO A 48 -9.62 -33.04 -18.26
C PRO A 48 -10.27 -31.97 -17.33
N LYS A 49 -10.87 -30.96 -17.95
CA LYS A 49 -11.47 -29.77 -17.34
C LYS A 49 -12.55 -30.09 -16.29
N GLU A 50 -12.46 -29.47 -15.11
CA GLU A 50 -13.57 -29.40 -14.14
C GLU A 50 -14.27 -28.05 -14.29
N SER A 51 -15.52 -28.10 -14.73
CA SER A 51 -16.51 -27.04 -14.51
C SER A 51 -17.02 -27.15 -13.07
N LEU A 52 -17.15 -26.03 -12.35
CA LEU A 52 -17.88 -26.04 -11.08
C LEU A 52 -19.35 -26.38 -11.34
N GLY A 53 -19.84 -27.41 -10.65
CA GLY A 53 -21.26 -27.74 -10.52
C GLY A 53 -21.62 -27.80 -9.04
N ASP A 54 -22.47 -26.86 -8.65
CA ASP A 54 -23.50 -26.92 -7.62
C ASP A 54 -23.17 -27.28 -6.16
N LEU A 55 -23.47 -26.31 -5.28
CA LEU A 55 -23.90 -26.59 -3.92
C LEU A 55 -25.37 -27.05 -3.96
N GLU A 56 -25.69 -28.12 -3.24
CA GLU A 56 -27.06 -28.38 -2.78
C GLU A 56 -27.21 -28.17 -1.26
N LEU A 57 -28.41 -27.76 -0.87
CA LEU A 57 -28.79 -27.36 0.49
C LEU A 57 -29.01 -28.57 1.40
N LEU A 58 -28.88 -28.34 2.71
CA LEU A 58 -29.79 -28.91 3.71
C LEU A 58 -30.19 -27.85 4.75
N GLU A 59 -31.47 -27.53 4.80
CA GLU A 59 -32.17 -26.91 5.94
C GLU A 59 -33.17 -27.93 6.52
N ALA A 60 -33.28 -27.95 7.86
CA ALA A 60 -34.26 -28.61 8.75
C ALA A 60 -33.50 -29.09 10.01
N GLU A 61 -33.99 -29.00 11.25
CA GLU A 61 -35.30 -28.56 11.76
C GLU A 61 -35.13 -28.02 13.21
N ARG A 62 -36.19 -27.44 13.81
CA ARG A 62 -36.20 -26.91 15.19
C ARG A 62 -36.91 -27.87 16.17
N GLU A 63 -36.77 -27.53 17.47
CA GLU A 63 -37.49 -28.09 18.65
C GLU A 63 -36.97 -29.46 19.15
N GLY A 64 -36.93 -29.78 20.46
CA GLY A 64 -37.22 -29.00 21.67
C GLY A 64 -37.23 -29.87 22.96
N THR A 65 -37.10 -29.25 24.14
CA THR A 65 -37.36 -29.76 25.53
C THR A 65 -36.31 -30.60 26.33
N ASN A 66 -35.93 -30.06 27.51
CA ASN A 66 -35.78 -30.61 28.90
C ASN A 66 -35.58 -32.14 29.18
N HIS A 67 -34.96 -32.63 30.29
CA HIS A 67 -34.74 -32.11 31.67
C HIS A 67 -33.55 -32.82 32.43
N GLN A 68 -33.40 -32.60 33.76
CA GLN A 68 -32.24 -32.98 34.64
C GLN A 68 -32.44 -34.23 35.54
N ALA A 69 -31.35 -34.84 36.11
CA ALA A 69 -31.02 -34.84 37.58
C ALA A 69 -30.24 -36.05 38.20
N SER A 70 -29.16 -35.77 38.97
CA SER A 70 -28.63 -36.47 40.21
C SER A 70 -28.08 -37.94 40.16
N SER A 71 -27.27 -38.51 41.10
CA SER A 71 -26.75 -38.16 42.46
C SER A 71 -25.44 -38.94 42.87
N GLU A 72 -24.81 -38.62 44.02
CA GLU A 72 -23.58 -39.21 44.65
C GLU A 72 -23.89 -40.31 45.74
N GLU A 73 -23.02 -40.92 46.58
CA GLU A 73 -21.56 -40.90 46.93
C GLU A 73 -21.16 -42.30 47.54
N LEU A 74 -19.86 -42.64 47.77
CA LEU A 74 -19.34 -43.28 49.02
C LEU A 74 -17.82 -43.65 49.03
N LYS A 75 -17.24 -43.90 50.24
CA LYS A 75 -15.80 -43.78 50.57
C LYS A 75 -15.09 -45.02 51.18
N ALA A 76 -13.75 -45.04 50.99
CA ALA A 76 -12.64 -45.39 51.92
C ALA A 76 -12.41 -46.80 52.52
N ALA A 77 -11.12 -47.21 52.52
CA ALA A 77 -10.48 -48.06 53.53
C ALA A 77 -8.93 -47.89 53.51
N ASP A 78 -8.26 -47.98 54.67
CA ASP A 78 -6.79 -47.82 54.83
C ASP A 78 -6.22 -48.84 55.85
N LYS A 79 -5.09 -49.51 55.52
CA LYS A 79 -4.08 -50.00 56.51
C LYS A 79 -2.84 -50.71 55.92
N ARG A 80 -1.68 -50.19 56.33
CA ARG A 80 -0.41 -50.88 56.72
C ARG A 80 0.28 -51.86 55.73
N LEU A 81 1.41 -51.39 55.20
CA LEU A 81 2.38 -52.11 54.37
C LEU A 81 3.25 -53.14 55.15
N SER A 82 3.67 -54.21 54.47
CA SER A 82 4.49 -55.30 55.03
C SER A 82 6.01 -55.01 55.02
N LYS A 83 6.81 -55.86 55.67
CA LYS A 83 8.29 -55.77 55.67
C LYS A 83 8.93 -55.78 54.26
N LYS A 84 8.30 -56.39 53.25
CA LYS A 84 8.78 -56.29 51.86
C LYS A 84 8.67 -54.86 51.31
N THR A 85 7.60 -54.16 51.65
CA THR A 85 7.39 -52.77 51.22
C THR A 85 8.27 -51.79 51.99
N LEU A 86 8.65 -52.10 53.24
CA LEU A 86 9.68 -51.35 53.96
C LEU A 86 11.05 -51.43 53.27
N GLY A 87 11.42 -52.60 52.71
CA GLY A 87 12.64 -52.74 51.90
C GLY A 87 12.61 -51.89 50.62
N ILE A 88 11.45 -51.79 49.96
CA ILE A 88 11.26 -50.89 48.80
C ILE A 88 11.37 -49.42 49.23
N ILE A 89 10.78 -49.03 50.37
CA ILE A 89 10.89 -47.68 50.91
C ILE A 89 12.35 -47.33 51.25
N ILE A 90 13.12 -48.24 51.85
CA ILE A 90 14.55 -48.02 52.13
C ILE A 90 15.35 -47.89 50.83
N GLY A 91 15.06 -48.70 49.81
CA GLY A 91 15.65 -48.55 48.48
C GLY A 91 15.34 -47.20 47.82
N ILE A 92 14.09 -46.73 47.93
CA ILE A 92 13.67 -45.40 47.47
C ILE A 92 14.40 -44.29 48.25
N VAL A 93 14.55 -44.42 49.57
CA VAL A 93 15.30 -43.44 50.39
C VAL A 93 16.78 -43.39 49.99
N VAL A 94 17.42 -44.52 49.72
CA VAL A 94 18.82 -44.54 49.22
C VAL A 94 18.92 -43.89 47.83
N ILE A 95 17.97 -44.15 46.93
CA ILE A 95 17.90 -43.48 45.62
C ILE A 95 17.67 -41.96 45.80
N ILE A 96 16.79 -41.54 46.70
CA ILE A 96 16.58 -40.13 47.04
C ILE A 96 17.86 -39.50 47.59
N ILE A 97 18.61 -40.17 48.46
CA ILE A 97 19.90 -39.67 48.98
C ILE A 97 20.93 -39.53 47.85
N ILE A 98 21.03 -40.51 46.94
CA ILE A 98 21.91 -40.43 45.76
C ILE A 98 21.50 -39.28 44.83
N ILE A 99 20.20 -39.10 44.62
CA ILE A 99 19.63 -37.95 43.88
C ILE A 99 19.92 -36.63 44.62
N SER A 100 19.83 -36.59 45.94
CA SER A 100 20.16 -35.40 46.76
C SER A 100 21.65 -35.06 46.71
N ILE A 101 22.55 -36.06 46.66
CA ILE A 101 23.99 -35.85 46.47
C ILE A 101 24.28 -35.38 45.04
N LEU A 102 23.63 -35.94 44.02
CA LEU A 102 23.69 -35.45 42.65
C LEU A 102 23.14 -34.03 42.52
N ILE A 103 22.04 -33.70 43.20
CA ILE A 103 21.48 -32.36 43.29
C ILE A 103 22.44 -31.43 44.03
N ALA A 104 23.10 -31.86 45.12
CA ALA A 104 24.10 -31.05 45.83
C ALA A 104 25.34 -30.79 44.96
N LEU A 105 25.82 -31.78 44.19
CA LEU A 105 26.90 -31.60 43.22
C LEU A 105 26.48 -30.69 42.06
N ILE A 106 25.23 -30.80 41.61
CA ILE A 106 24.64 -29.88 40.62
C ILE A 106 24.52 -28.47 41.21
N ILE A 107 24.10 -28.31 42.47
CA ILE A 107 23.98 -27.02 43.18
C ILE A 107 25.34 -26.38 43.40
N ASN A 108 26.37 -27.13 43.80
CA ASN A 108 27.72 -26.59 43.98
C ASN A 108 28.34 -26.17 42.62
N LYS A 109 28.06 -26.95 41.56
CA LYS A 109 28.34 -26.53 40.17
C LYS A 109 27.49 -25.31 39.75
N LYS A 110 26.27 -25.19 40.28
CA LYS A 110 25.37 -24.04 40.09
C LYS A 110 25.80 -22.82 40.89
N GLU A 111 26.48 -22.95 42.03
CA GLU A 111 27.04 -21.86 42.83
C GLU A 111 28.31 -21.33 42.17
N SER A 112 29.20 -22.20 41.69
CA SER A 112 30.32 -21.78 40.84
C SER A 112 29.82 -21.10 39.55
N GLN A 113 28.78 -21.65 38.90
CA GLN A 113 28.10 -20.97 37.79
C GLN A 113 27.22 -19.77 38.23
N SER A 114 26.89 -19.60 39.51
CA SER A 114 26.09 -18.48 40.02
C SER A 114 26.97 -17.36 40.54
N GLN A 115 28.23 -17.61 40.88
CA GLN A 115 29.25 -16.59 41.06
C GLN A 115 29.71 -16.09 39.69
N ALA A 116 29.93 -16.99 38.73
CA ALA A 116 30.14 -16.59 37.32
C ALA A 116 28.93 -15.80 36.79
N LYS A 117 27.69 -16.30 36.94
CA LYS A 117 26.47 -15.56 36.57
C LYS A 117 26.17 -14.35 37.45
N ALA A 118 26.69 -14.26 38.68
CA ALA A 118 26.56 -13.03 39.47
C ALA A 118 27.54 -11.98 38.98
N LEU A 119 28.74 -12.37 38.53
CA LEU A 119 29.69 -11.47 37.87
C LEU A 119 29.17 -11.06 36.48
N ASP A 120 28.64 -11.99 35.69
CA ASP A 120 27.98 -11.69 34.42
C ASP A 120 26.68 -10.90 34.62
N ASN A 121 25.93 -11.10 35.71
CA ASN A 121 24.74 -10.28 36.02
C ASN A 121 25.11 -8.94 36.67
N LEU A 122 26.29 -8.76 37.26
CA LEU A 122 26.81 -7.46 37.69
C LEU A 122 27.33 -6.70 36.48
N ALA A 123 28.05 -7.36 35.57
CA ALA A 123 28.43 -6.82 34.27
C ALA A 123 27.19 -6.53 33.40
N ALA A 124 26.16 -7.39 33.40
CA ALA A 124 24.92 -7.17 32.67
C ALA A 124 23.96 -6.21 33.38
N ARG A 125 24.03 -6.02 34.71
CA ARG A 125 23.33 -4.92 35.40
C ARG A 125 24.08 -3.60 35.26
N GLN A 126 25.41 -3.59 35.21
CA GLN A 126 26.18 -2.40 34.86
C GLN A 126 25.99 -2.08 33.38
N ALA A 127 25.88 -3.07 32.49
CA ALA A 127 25.51 -2.86 31.09
C ALA A 127 24.01 -2.56 30.90
N GLN A 128 23.10 -2.99 31.76
CA GLN A 128 21.69 -2.55 31.75
C GLN A 128 21.50 -1.18 32.39
N ILE A 129 22.27 -0.82 33.40
CA ILE A 129 22.28 0.55 33.95
C ILE A 129 22.97 1.48 32.95
N ALA A 130 24.02 1.04 32.27
CA ALA A 130 24.56 1.76 31.10
C ALA A 130 23.54 1.84 29.96
N ALA A 131 22.85 0.75 29.58
CA ALA A 131 21.87 0.75 28.49
C ALA A 131 20.46 1.32 28.85
N GLN A 132 20.20 1.62 30.13
CA GLN A 132 19.01 2.34 30.60
C GLN A 132 19.33 3.78 31.02
N THR A 133 20.61 4.12 31.15
CA THR A 133 21.11 5.51 31.22
C THR A 133 21.87 5.91 29.94
N GLU A 134 21.81 5.09 28.90
CA GLU A 134 22.04 5.48 27.51
C GLU A 134 20.86 6.36 27.13
N ILE A 135 21.04 7.66 27.36
CA ILE A 135 20.55 8.63 26.39
C ILE A 135 21.11 8.14 25.06
N LYS A 136 20.25 7.64 24.18
CA LYS A 136 20.67 7.15 22.87
C LYS A 136 21.13 8.35 22.07
N GLU A 137 22.43 8.60 22.11
CA GLU A 137 23.08 9.62 21.30
C GLU A 137 22.60 9.51 19.86
N THR A 138 22.33 10.68 19.31
CA THR A 138 22.22 10.90 17.88
C THR A 138 23.39 10.24 17.17
N ALA A 139 23.10 9.53 16.07
CA ALA A 139 24.15 9.23 15.12
C ALA A 139 24.61 10.56 14.51
N LEU A 140 25.65 11.15 15.10
CA LEU A 140 26.33 12.31 14.55
C LEU A 140 26.66 12.00 13.08
N PRO A 141 26.34 12.88 12.14
CA PRO A 141 26.62 12.65 10.73
C PRO A 141 28.11 12.44 10.49
N ASP A 142 28.46 11.51 9.59
CA ASP A 142 29.86 11.20 9.26
C ASP A 142 30.70 12.45 9.05
N ILE A 143 31.78 12.52 9.82
CA ILE A 143 32.69 13.66 9.92
C ILE A 143 33.80 13.45 8.89
N PRO A 144 33.84 14.25 7.80
CA PRO A 144 34.93 14.16 6.85
C PRO A 144 36.22 14.65 7.52
N MET A 145 37.17 13.76 7.72
CA MET A 145 38.52 14.13 8.13
C MET A 145 39.11 15.12 7.12
N LEU A 146 39.78 16.17 7.61
CA LEU A 146 40.46 17.19 6.80
C LEU A 146 41.74 16.65 6.10
N SER A 147 41.82 15.33 5.93
CA SER A 147 42.97 14.56 5.47
C SER A 147 43.14 14.56 3.94
N SER A 148 42.16 15.10 3.20
CA SER A 148 42.22 15.39 1.76
C SER A 148 42.87 16.72 1.41
N ILE A 149 43.16 17.56 2.42
CA ILE A 149 43.98 18.76 2.25
C ILE A 149 45.41 18.32 1.91
N ASN A 150 45.95 18.78 0.78
CA ASN A 150 47.41 18.79 0.58
C ASN A 150 48.01 19.55 1.77
N ALA A 151 48.89 18.89 2.53
CA ALA A 151 49.44 19.27 3.83
C ALA A 151 49.56 20.79 4.04
N PRO A 152 49.30 21.31 5.26
CA PRO A 152 48.99 22.71 5.51
C PRO A 152 49.88 23.66 4.71
N ILE A 153 49.25 24.72 4.20
CA ILE A 153 49.96 25.88 3.67
C ILE A 153 50.86 26.36 4.80
N VAL A 154 52.12 25.91 4.77
CA VAL A 154 53.20 26.67 5.35
C VAL A 154 53.06 28.01 4.65
N ASP A 155 52.67 29.04 5.40
CA ASP A 155 52.88 30.39 4.92
C ASP A 155 54.39 30.57 4.92
N ASP A 156 54.99 30.13 3.81
CA ASP A 156 56.42 30.03 3.63
C ASP A 156 57.03 31.43 3.80
N ASN A 157 56.26 32.48 3.50
CA ASN A 157 56.64 33.85 3.81
C ASN A 157 56.72 34.10 5.32
N ASN A 158 55.71 33.76 6.12
CA ASN A 158 55.76 33.93 7.57
C ASN A 158 56.87 33.09 8.25
N LEU A 159 57.07 31.82 7.83
CA LEU A 159 58.15 31.01 8.38
C LEU A 159 59.54 31.53 7.95
N GLN A 160 59.71 31.89 6.67
CA GLN A 160 60.94 32.52 6.18
C GLN A 160 61.18 33.90 6.80
N ASP A 161 60.14 34.67 7.11
CA ASP A 161 60.26 35.99 7.72
C ASP A 161 60.53 35.90 9.22
N LEU A 162 60.01 34.88 9.92
CA LEU A 162 60.46 34.53 11.28
C LEU A 162 61.93 34.09 11.28
N ILE A 163 62.35 33.25 10.32
CA ILE A 163 63.77 32.86 10.16
C ILE A 163 64.65 34.08 9.87
N LYS A 164 64.28 34.94 8.90
CA LYS A 164 65.00 36.20 8.60
C LYS A 164 65.04 37.13 9.81
N LYS A 165 63.94 37.27 10.55
CA LYS A 165 63.85 38.14 11.74
C LYS A 165 64.71 37.61 12.88
N ALA A 166 64.70 36.30 13.14
CA ALA A 166 65.61 35.65 14.08
C ALA A 166 67.07 35.87 13.66
N ASP A 167 67.39 35.67 12.38
CA ASP A 167 68.73 35.90 11.83
C ASP A 167 69.17 37.37 11.96
N ILE A 168 68.27 38.34 11.72
CA ILE A 168 68.55 39.78 11.86
C ILE A 168 68.79 40.14 13.33
N LEU A 169 67.96 39.65 14.26
CA LEU A 169 68.12 39.87 15.70
C LEU A 169 69.39 39.20 16.24
N TYR A 170 69.71 37.99 15.78
CA TYR A 170 70.92 37.27 16.14
C TYR A 170 72.17 38.00 15.64
N LYS A 171 72.15 38.51 14.40
CA LYS A 171 73.26 39.27 13.78
C LYS A 171 73.39 40.69 14.34
N SER A 172 72.32 41.30 14.83
CA SER A 172 72.36 42.61 15.52
C SER A 172 72.77 42.52 17.00
N GLY A 173 72.96 41.32 17.52
CA GLY A 173 73.42 41.06 18.89
C GLY A 173 72.30 40.86 19.91
N ASN A 174 71.03 41.01 19.52
CA ASN A 174 69.87 40.76 20.36
C ASN A 174 69.51 39.26 20.37
N LYS A 175 70.38 38.47 21.03
CA LYS A 175 70.38 37.01 20.94
C LYS A 175 69.25 36.33 21.71
N ASP A 176 68.74 36.95 22.77
CA ASP A 176 67.66 36.38 23.58
C ASP A 176 66.33 36.45 22.81
N ASP A 177 66.01 37.59 22.21
CA ASP A 177 64.85 37.74 21.31
C ASP A 177 64.95 36.80 20.09
N ALA A 178 66.15 36.62 19.53
CA ALA A 178 66.37 35.67 18.43
C ALA A 178 66.17 34.22 18.88
N LEU A 179 66.64 33.85 20.08
CA LEU A 179 66.47 32.53 20.66
C LEU A 179 64.99 32.20 20.89
N ASP A 180 64.18 33.18 21.33
CA ASP A 180 62.75 32.98 21.51
C ASP A 180 62.00 32.81 20.17
N ILE A 181 62.43 33.49 19.09
CA ILE A 181 61.90 33.21 17.74
C ILE A 181 62.35 31.82 17.25
N TYR A 182 63.60 31.39 17.49
CA TYR A 182 64.02 30.03 17.15
C TYR A 182 63.25 28.95 17.95
N LYS A 183 62.88 29.20 19.21
CA LYS A 183 61.97 28.32 19.97
C LYS A 183 60.58 28.26 19.34
N GLN A 184 60.03 29.39 18.89
CA GLN A 184 58.75 29.44 18.18
C GLN A 184 58.81 28.61 16.88
N ILE A 185 59.85 28.80 16.06
CA ILE A 185 60.10 28.01 14.83
C ILE A 185 60.17 26.50 15.13
N ALA A 186 60.85 26.11 16.21
CA ALA A 186 60.96 24.71 16.62
C ALA A 186 59.62 24.14 17.13
N SER A 187 58.82 24.92 17.87
CA SER A 187 57.48 24.53 18.31
C SER A 187 56.54 24.34 17.12
N PHE A 188 56.52 25.29 16.19
CA PHE A 188 55.74 25.26 14.95
C PHE A 188 56.08 24.04 14.08
N SER A 189 57.38 23.78 13.88
CA SER A 189 57.86 22.60 13.14
C SER A 189 57.41 21.28 13.79
N LYS A 190 57.39 21.23 15.12
CA LYS A 190 56.94 20.06 15.90
C LYS A 190 55.42 19.89 15.84
N ALA A 191 54.65 20.99 15.88
CA ALA A 191 53.20 20.97 15.75
C ALA A 191 52.76 20.38 14.40
N ILE A 192 53.33 20.88 13.30
CA ILE A 192 53.08 20.38 11.94
C ILE A 192 53.46 18.91 11.80
N ALA A 193 54.60 18.49 12.37
CA ALA A 193 55.01 17.08 12.34
C ALA A 193 54.00 16.18 13.07
N ASN A 194 53.54 16.58 14.25
CA ASN A 194 52.53 15.85 15.00
C ASN A 194 51.17 15.83 14.28
N TYR A 195 50.70 16.97 13.76
CA TYR A 195 49.46 17.03 12.96
C TYR A 195 49.51 16.07 11.77
N ASN A 196 50.61 16.08 11.01
CA ASN A 196 50.78 15.18 9.86
C ASN A 196 50.86 13.69 10.27
N LEU A 197 51.50 13.37 11.39
CA LEU A 197 51.48 12.01 11.95
C LEU A 197 50.04 11.59 12.33
N GLY A 198 49.28 12.48 12.99
CA GLY A 198 47.86 12.28 13.25
C GLY A 198 47.08 11.96 11.98
N VAL A 199 47.26 12.77 10.92
CA VAL A 199 46.62 12.54 9.61
C VAL A 199 47.00 11.19 8.97
N VAL A 200 48.24 10.71 9.17
CA VAL A 200 48.67 9.38 8.69
C VAL A 200 47.99 8.26 9.47
N GLU A 201 47.97 8.32 10.80
CA GLU A 201 47.32 7.29 11.62
C GLU A 201 45.79 7.25 11.43
N ALA A 202 45.18 8.42 11.26
CA ALA A 202 43.77 8.58 10.88
C ALA A 202 43.45 7.86 9.56
N LYS A 203 44.30 8.03 8.53
CA LYS A 203 44.17 7.31 7.24
C LYS A 203 44.37 5.80 7.40
N SER A 204 45.23 5.37 8.32
CA SER A 204 45.41 3.97 8.72
C SER A 204 44.26 3.41 9.57
N LYS A 205 43.30 4.25 9.97
CA LYS A 205 42.20 3.95 10.91
C LYS A 205 42.64 3.62 12.34
N ASP A 206 43.86 3.96 12.74
CA ASP A 206 44.26 3.96 14.16
C ASP A 206 43.90 5.32 14.79
N TYR A 207 42.60 5.50 15.02
CA TYR A 207 42.04 6.70 15.62
C TYR A 207 42.60 6.96 17.05
N LEU A 208 43.10 5.94 17.74
CA LEU A 208 43.71 6.10 19.07
C LEU A 208 45.17 6.59 18.99
N ALA A 209 45.95 6.15 18.01
CA ALA A 209 47.25 6.75 17.70
C ALA A 209 47.08 8.18 17.15
N SER A 210 46.12 8.37 16.25
CA SER A 210 45.81 9.67 15.64
C SER A 210 45.47 10.74 16.69
N LEU A 211 44.53 10.45 17.60
CA LEU A 211 44.19 11.34 18.73
C LEU A 211 45.42 11.78 19.53
N ARG A 212 46.32 10.86 19.86
CA ARG A 212 47.54 11.18 20.65
C ARG A 212 48.46 12.15 19.90
N TYR A 213 48.53 12.06 18.58
CA TYR A 213 49.31 13.00 17.77
C TYR A 213 48.61 14.35 17.62
N TYR A 214 47.28 14.39 17.48
CA TYR A 214 46.55 15.66 17.50
C TYR A 214 46.61 16.35 18.87
N ASP A 215 46.54 15.62 19.98
CA ASP A 215 46.80 16.15 21.32
C ASP A 215 48.20 16.78 21.41
N LEU A 216 49.22 16.11 20.86
CA LEU A 216 50.58 16.66 20.84
C LEU A 216 50.73 17.91 19.96
N ALA A 217 49.92 18.06 18.92
CA ALA A 217 49.87 19.27 18.09
C ALA A 217 49.13 20.42 18.80
N ILE A 218 47.94 20.16 19.37
CA ILE A 218 47.16 21.10 20.17
C ILE A 218 48.00 21.66 21.34
N ASN A 219 48.72 20.78 22.05
CA ASN A 219 49.57 21.17 23.18
C ASN A 219 50.82 21.98 22.78
N SER A 220 51.21 22.03 21.50
CA SER A 220 52.28 22.94 21.02
C SER A 220 51.81 24.37 20.74
N GLY A 221 50.50 24.64 20.79
CA GLY A 221 49.93 25.99 20.65
C GLY A 221 49.65 26.45 19.21
N GLU A 222 50.01 25.64 18.22
CA GLU A 222 49.93 25.92 16.78
C GLU A 222 48.97 24.93 16.09
N ASP A 223 48.37 25.31 14.96
CA ASP A 223 47.39 24.51 14.21
C ASP A 223 46.23 23.92 15.06
N ILE A 224 45.87 24.60 16.16
CA ILE A 224 44.88 24.10 17.15
C ILE A 224 43.53 23.79 16.50
N PRO A 225 42.89 24.67 15.69
CA PRO A 225 41.53 24.40 15.20
C PRO A 225 41.47 23.24 14.21
N LEU A 226 42.53 23.04 13.42
CA LEU A 226 42.69 21.95 12.45
C LEU A 226 42.90 20.61 13.18
N SER A 227 43.83 20.59 14.14
CA SER A 227 44.13 19.42 14.97
C SER A 227 42.91 19.00 15.78
N ALA A 228 42.20 19.97 16.39
CA ALA A 228 40.99 19.71 17.15
C ALA A 228 39.82 19.23 16.28
N ASN A 229 39.63 19.75 15.06
CA ASN A 229 38.55 19.28 14.17
C ASN A 229 38.80 17.84 13.68
N ASN A 230 40.06 17.45 13.42
CA ASN A 230 40.38 16.05 13.12
C ASN A 230 40.29 15.14 14.36
N ALA A 231 40.71 15.60 15.54
CA ALA A 231 40.55 14.85 16.80
C ALA A 231 39.07 14.65 17.18
N MET A 232 38.22 15.64 16.87
CA MET A 232 36.76 15.51 16.94
C MET A 232 36.25 14.40 16.00
N ALA A 233 36.77 14.30 14.77
CA ALA A 233 36.44 13.22 13.84
C ALA A 233 36.88 11.83 14.36
N ASP A 234 38.11 11.71 14.90
CA ASP A 234 38.58 10.46 15.52
C ASP A 234 37.70 10.04 16.71
N ALA A 235 37.36 10.99 17.58
CA ALA A 235 36.51 10.75 18.74
C ALA A 235 35.11 10.26 18.34
N TYR A 236 34.55 10.80 17.24
CA TYR A 236 33.31 10.29 16.64
C TYR A 236 33.45 8.84 16.16
N TYR A 237 34.51 8.51 15.39
CA TYR A 237 34.74 7.12 14.93
C TYR A 237 34.99 6.13 16.09
N LEU A 238 35.54 6.62 17.20
CA LEU A 238 35.72 5.86 18.45
C LEU A 238 34.46 5.79 19.33
N LYS A 239 33.40 6.53 18.99
CA LYS A 239 32.17 6.68 19.79
C LYS A 239 32.42 7.21 21.20
N ASP A 240 33.29 8.21 21.30
CA ASP A 240 33.67 8.88 22.55
C ASP A 240 33.06 10.30 22.58
N GLU A 241 31.80 10.40 23.02
CA GLU A 241 31.04 11.66 23.09
C GLU A 241 31.78 12.74 23.89
N ALA A 242 32.40 12.35 25.01
CA ALA A 242 33.09 13.26 25.90
C ALA A 242 34.29 13.91 25.19
N LYS A 243 35.09 13.11 24.46
CA LYS A 243 36.16 13.65 23.62
C LYS A 243 35.64 14.41 22.41
N PHE A 244 34.57 13.95 21.77
CA PHE A 244 33.95 14.66 20.65
C PHE A 244 33.55 16.09 21.04
N LYS A 245 32.80 16.26 22.14
CA LYS A 245 32.40 17.56 22.70
C LYS A 245 33.61 18.38 23.16
N HIS A 246 34.63 17.74 23.75
CA HIS A 246 35.86 18.40 24.17
C HIS A 246 36.61 19.04 22.99
N TYR A 247 36.86 18.27 21.92
CA TYR A 247 37.57 18.77 20.74
C TYR A 247 36.73 19.74 19.91
N LEU A 248 35.40 19.57 19.83
CA LEU A 248 34.49 20.56 19.26
C LEU A 248 34.58 21.91 19.99
N ASN A 249 34.64 21.89 21.33
CA ASN A 249 34.80 23.10 22.12
C ASN A 249 36.18 23.76 21.92
N ILE A 250 37.26 22.98 21.83
CA ILE A 250 38.60 23.49 21.48
C ILE A 250 38.59 24.12 20.08
N SER A 251 38.08 23.41 19.08
CA SER A 251 38.05 23.91 17.70
C SER A 251 37.24 25.21 17.57
N ASN A 252 36.13 25.34 18.30
CA ASN A 252 35.38 26.60 18.41
C ASN A 252 36.16 27.72 19.11
N THR A 253 36.76 27.42 20.27
CA THR A 253 37.45 28.42 21.12
C THR A 253 38.61 29.09 20.40
N TYR A 254 39.38 28.32 19.62
CA TYR A 254 40.57 28.79 18.92
C TYR A 254 40.32 29.14 17.44
N LEU A 255 39.08 29.09 16.96
CA LEU A 255 38.73 29.20 15.53
C LEU A 255 39.23 30.49 14.87
N ASN A 256 39.37 31.57 15.65
CA ASN A 256 39.89 32.86 15.19
C ASN A 256 41.35 32.78 14.70
N GLN A 257 42.16 31.84 15.19
CA GLN A 257 43.56 31.63 14.76
C GLN A 257 43.67 31.37 13.26
N ILE A 258 42.65 30.75 12.65
CA ILE A 258 42.65 30.42 11.22
C ILE A 258 41.76 31.34 10.38
N SER A 259 41.26 32.46 10.93
CA SER A 259 40.24 33.31 10.29
C SER A 259 40.60 33.91 8.92
N THR A 260 41.89 33.97 8.59
CA THR A 260 42.43 34.41 7.28
C THR A 260 42.74 33.25 6.32
N LEU A 261 42.65 32.00 6.79
CA LEU A 261 43.01 30.80 6.03
C LEU A 261 41.80 30.20 5.31
N VAL A 262 42.05 29.57 4.17
CA VAL A 262 41.05 28.91 3.32
C VAL A 262 40.12 27.93 4.06
N PRO A 263 40.56 27.14 5.08
CA PRO A 263 39.68 26.21 5.79
C PRO A 263 38.64 26.85 6.72
N TYR A 264 38.78 28.13 7.09
CA TYR A 264 37.95 28.76 8.12
C TYR A 264 36.43 28.69 7.86
N PRO A 265 35.90 29.03 6.67
CA PRO A 265 34.46 28.99 6.42
C PRO A 265 33.89 27.58 6.60
N TYR A 266 34.62 26.56 6.16
CA TYR A 266 34.21 25.17 6.26
C TYR A 266 34.27 24.62 7.70
N ILE A 267 35.33 24.94 8.44
CA ILE A 267 35.46 24.52 9.85
C ILE A 267 34.46 25.27 10.74
N TYR A 268 34.20 26.56 10.47
CA TYR A 268 33.11 27.29 11.08
C TYR A 268 31.76 26.58 10.82
N ALA A 269 31.48 26.21 9.56
CA ALA A 269 30.26 25.50 9.21
C ALA A 269 30.09 24.18 9.97
N LEU A 270 31.14 23.34 10.00
CA LEU A 270 31.15 22.06 10.72
C LEU A 270 30.94 22.28 12.23
N ASN A 271 31.68 23.22 12.83
CA ASN A 271 31.63 23.47 14.26
C ASN A 271 30.26 24.02 14.69
N GLN A 272 29.66 24.93 13.91
CA GLN A 272 28.30 25.41 14.17
C GLN A 272 27.26 24.31 13.95
N TYR A 273 27.43 23.46 12.94
CA TYR A 273 26.53 22.33 12.69
C TYR A 273 26.47 21.37 13.87
N TYR A 274 27.63 20.93 14.37
CA TYR A 274 27.71 20.01 15.51
C TYR A 274 27.34 20.65 16.86
N ASN A 275 27.34 21.99 16.95
CA ASN A 275 26.74 22.74 18.06
C ASN A 275 25.20 22.87 17.95
N GLY A 276 24.57 22.47 16.85
CA GLY A 276 23.14 22.67 16.58
C GLY A 276 22.78 24.07 16.03
N ASN A 277 23.77 24.91 15.76
CA ASN A 277 23.63 26.28 15.24
C ASN A 277 23.48 26.25 13.70
N TYR A 278 22.36 25.68 13.23
CA TYR A 278 22.17 25.34 11.82
C TYR A 278 22.09 26.53 10.86
N PHE A 279 21.63 27.71 11.32
CA PHE A 279 21.57 28.91 10.49
C PHE A 279 22.95 29.54 10.29
N GLU A 280 23.74 29.58 11.36
CA GLU A 280 25.12 30.02 11.41
C GLU A 280 25.99 29.10 10.52
N ALA A 281 25.75 27.79 10.59
CA ALA A 281 26.42 26.79 9.76
C ALA A 281 26.17 26.98 8.25
N LEU A 282 24.98 27.44 7.85
CA LEU A 282 24.61 27.58 6.44
C LEU A 282 25.24 28.83 5.78
N SER A 283 25.50 29.88 6.54
CA SER A 283 26.07 31.15 6.04
C SER A 283 27.35 30.98 5.19
N PRO A 284 28.43 30.34 5.68
CA PRO A 284 29.63 30.09 4.86
C PRO A 284 29.40 29.12 3.69
N LEU A 285 28.45 28.19 3.81
CA LEU A 285 28.19 27.16 2.81
C LEU A 285 27.50 27.69 1.55
N SER A 286 26.88 28.87 1.64
CA SER A 286 26.33 29.57 0.47
C SER A 286 27.42 30.16 -0.46
N HIS A 287 28.66 30.26 0.01
CA HIS A 287 29.80 30.83 -0.71
C HIS A 287 31.01 29.88 -0.67
N PRO A 288 30.91 28.70 -1.32
CA PRO A 288 31.89 27.64 -1.19
C PRO A 288 33.28 28.04 -1.71
N SER A 289 34.31 27.61 -1.00
CA SER A 289 35.71 27.76 -1.39
C SER A 289 36.10 26.72 -2.44
N SER A 290 37.05 27.06 -3.32
CA SER A 290 37.55 26.11 -4.33
C SER A 290 38.24 24.88 -3.72
N ALA A 291 38.79 25.00 -2.51
CA ALA A 291 39.50 23.91 -1.82
C ALA A 291 38.56 22.94 -1.08
N PHE A 292 37.41 23.40 -0.58
CA PHE A 292 36.50 22.59 0.24
C PHE A 292 35.14 22.30 -0.40
N SER A 293 34.91 22.73 -1.65
CA SER A 293 33.62 22.66 -2.35
C SER A 293 32.87 21.34 -2.22
N ASN A 294 33.56 20.19 -2.23
CA ASN A 294 32.91 18.88 -2.07
C ASN A 294 32.36 18.64 -0.66
N GLY A 295 33.12 19.00 0.38
CA GLY A 295 32.69 18.90 1.77
C GLY A 295 31.63 19.94 2.10
N GLU A 296 31.81 21.17 1.62
CA GLU A 296 30.85 22.28 1.78
C GLU A 296 29.48 21.91 1.17
N LYS A 297 29.43 21.41 -0.07
CA LYS A 297 28.18 20.98 -0.72
C LYS A 297 27.52 19.80 -0.02
N ARG A 298 28.30 18.80 0.45
CA ARG A 298 27.74 17.68 1.25
C ARG A 298 27.12 18.16 2.57
N LEU A 299 27.78 19.09 3.25
CA LEU A 299 27.26 19.68 4.48
C LEU A 299 26.02 20.55 4.20
N ALA A 300 26.07 21.39 3.17
CA ALA A 300 24.93 22.19 2.71
C ALA A 300 23.72 21.30 2.39
N SER A 301 23.93 20.18 1.69
CA SER A 301 22.88 19.21 1.41
C SER A 301 22.21 18.67 2.68
N LYS A 302 23.00 18.32 3.69
CA LYS A 302 22.46 17.88 4.99
C LYS A 302 21.66 19.01 5.66
N MET A 303 22.13 20.26 5.61
CA MET A 303 21.43 21.41 6.22
C MET A 303 20.08 21.65 5.55
N TYR A 304 20.06 21.75 4.22
CA TYR A 304 18.83 21.95 3.46
C TYR A 304 17.82 20.82 3.70
N ALA A 305 18.27 19.56 3.80
CA ALA A 305 17.40 18.42 4.10
C ALA A 305 16.79 18.45 5.51
N VAL A 306 17.51 18.99 6.51
CA VAL A 306 17.00 19.23 7.88
C VAL A 306 15.92 20.31 7.86
N PHE A 307 16.11 21.38 7.09
CA PHE A 307 15.10 22.44 6.89
C PHE A 307 13.98 22.07 5.90
N ASN A 308 13.93 20.81 5.42
CA ASN A 308 12.97 20.31 4.42
C ASN A 308 13.01 21.05 3.06
N ASP A 309 14.12 21.72 2.74
CA ASP A 309 14.44 22.26 1.42
C ASP A 309 15.13 21.18 0.57
N ASN A 310 14.36 20.15 0.19
CA ASN A 310 14.95 18.98 -0.46
C ASN A 310 15.44 19.30 -1.88
N LEU A 311 14.91 20.36 -2.51
CA LEU A 311 15.38 20.86 -3.80
C LEU A 311 16.82 21.38 -3.72
N ASN A 312 17.15 22.25 -2.76
CA ASN A 312 18.54 22.72 -2.62
C ASN A 312 19.44 21.65 -2.00
N ALA A 313 18.90 20.74 -1.17
CA ALA A 313 19.63 19.57 -0.73
C ALA A 313 20.08 18.70 -1.92
N TYR A 314 19.15 18.34 -2.78
CA TYR A 314 19.37 17.50 -3.97
C TYR A 314 20.40 18.13 -4.93
N LYS A 315 20.26 19.44 -5.23
CA LYS A 315 21.23 20.15 -6.09
C LYS A 315 22.66 20.07 -5.55
N ASN A 316 22.84 20.39 -4.26
CA ASN A 316 24.17 20.39 -3.64
C ASN A 316 24.80 18.99 -3.63
N LEU A 317 24.02 17.95 -3.32
CA LEU A 317 24.53 16.57 -3.33
C LEU A 317 24.88 16.10 -4.75
N LYS A 318 24.02 16.39 -5.74
CA LYS A 318 24.17 15.90 -7.13
C LYS A 318 25.46 16.35 -7.79
N GLU A 319 25.97 17.54 -7.46
CA GLU A 319 27.23 18.07 -7.99
C GLU A 319 28.48 17.31 -7.50
N VAL A 320 28.36 16.53 -6.42
CA VAL A 320 29.50 15.91 -5.71
C VAL A 320 29.25 14.43 -5.38
N ALA A 321 28.22 13.85 -5.99
CA ALA A 321 27.70 12.51 -5.70
C ALA A 321 28.65 11.39 -6.14
N THR A 322 28.70 10.34 -5.33
CA THR A 322 29.29 9.04 -5.65
C THR A 322 28.18 7.98 -5.77
N PRO A 323 28.47 6.75 -6.23
CA PRO A 323 27.46 5.68 -6.32
C PRO A 323 26.73 5.40 -4.99
N GLU A 324 27.36 5.69 -3.86
CA GLU A 324 26.79 5.56 -2.52
C GLU A 324 25.72 6.62 -2.22
N ASP A 325 25.81 7.81 -2.83
CA ASP A 325 24.86 8.92 -2.62
C ASP A 325 23.56 8.77 -3.43
N GLU A 326 23.52 7.87 -4.41
CA GLU A 326 22.34 7.63 -5.26
C GLU A 326 21.09 7.30 -4.42
N LEU A 327 21.23 6.59 -3.29
CA LEU A 327 20.11 6.36 -2.36
C LEU A 327 19.56 7.68 -1.78
N ALA A 328 20.44 8.57 -1.33
CA ALA A 328 20.06 9.86 -0.73
C ALA A 328 19.49 10.81 -1.79
N LEU A 329 20.07 10.86 -2.99
CA LEU A 329 19.52 11.60 -4.14
C LEU A 329 18.11 11.10 -4.48
N GLY A 330 17.89 9.79 -4.51
CA GLY A 330 16.59 9.21 -4.77
C GLY A 330 15.56 9.55 -3.68
N GLN A 331 15.95 9.48 -2.41
CA GLN A 331 15.08 9.84 -1.29
C GLN A 331 14.71 11.35 -1.29
N LEU A 332 15.65 12.24 -1.60
CA LEU A 332 15.39 13.67 -1.74
C LEU A 332 14.46 13.96 -2.93
N ALA A 333 14.69 13.33 -4.08
CA ALA A 333 13.78 13.43 -5.24
C ALA A 333 12.37 12.90 -4.92
N ALA A 334 12.25 11.85 -4.09
CA ALA A 334 10.95 11.33 -3.66
C ALA A 334 10.19 12.34 -2.76
N ARG A 335 10.89 13.07 -1.88
CA ARG A 335 10.29 14.12 -1.03
C ARG A 335 9.73 15.30 -1.84
N GLU A 336 10.37 15.64 -2.96
CA GLU A 336 9.87 16.64 -3.92
C GLU A 336 8.77 16.10 -4.86
N GLY A 337 8.43 14.81 -4.78
CA GLY A 337 7.44 14.17 -5.66
C GLY A 337 7.95 13.75 -7.04
N ASN A 338 9.26 13.84 -7.30
CA ASN A 338 9.90 13.42 -8.55
C ASN A 338 10.09 11.89 -8.62
N LEU A 339 9.01 11.13 -8.42
CA LEU A 339 9.02 9.69 -8.17
C LEU A 339 9.79 8.85 -9.22
N LYS A 340 9.78 9.26 -10.49
CA LYS A 340 10.52 8.57 -11.57
C LYS A 340 12.03 8.74 -11.45
N GLU A 341 12.50 9.96 -11.18
CA GLU A 341 13.92 10.25 -10.94
C GLU A 341 14.39 9.60 -9.63
N ALA A 342 13.52 9.64 -8.61
CA ALA A 342 13.74 8.98 -7.33
C ALA A 342 13.97 7.46 -7.46
N LEU A 343 13.09 6.76 -8.20
CA LEU A 343 13.22 5.33 -8.41
C LEU A 343 14.48 4.99 -9.22
N ALA A 344 14.79 5.76 -10.28
CA ALA A 344 15.98 5.52 -11.10
C ALA A 344 17.28 5.63 -10.30
N HIS A 345 17.40 6.64 -9.43
CA HIS A 345 18.54 6.77 -8.51
C HIS A 345 18.66 5.57 -7.55
N ILE A 346 17.56 5.13 -6.94
CA ILE A 346 17.61 3.99 -6.00
C ILE A 346 17.88 2.67 -6.75
N GLU A 347 17.38 2.50 -7.97
CA GLU A 347 17.72 1.35 -8.81
C GLU A 347 19.21 1.33 -9.20
N ASN A 348 19.82 2.49 -9.50
CA ASN A 348 21.27 2.59 -9.70
C ASN A 348 22.06 2.18 -8.44
N TYR A 349 21.67 2.67 -7.27
CA TYR A 349 22.28 2.29 -5.98
C TYR A 349 22.21 0.77 -5.75
N LEU A 350 21.05 0.17 -6.02
CA LEU A 350 20.81 -1.26 -5.87
C LEU A 350 21.60 -2.16 -6.85
N ILE A 351 22.27 -1.60 -7.87
CA ILE A 351 23.24 -2.36 -8.69
C ILE A 351 24.46 -2.77 -7.85
N SER A 352 24.99 -1.83 -7.06
CA SER A 352 26.14 -2.06 -6.19
C SER A 352 25.75 -2.66 -4.83
N TYR A 353 24.56 -2.31 -4.34
CA TYR A 353 24.07 -2.67 -3.00
C TYR A 353 22.74 -3.47 -3.04
N PRO A 354 22.66 -4.59 -3.79
CA PRO A 354 21.39 -5.25 -4.10
C PRO A 354 20.63 -5.81 -2.89
N ASN A 355 21.29 -5.97 -1.74
CA ASN A 355 20.70 -6.49 -0.50
C ASN A 355 20.41 -5.41 0.55
N ASP A 356 20.56 -4.12 0.23
CA ASP A 356 20.20 -3.04 1.16
C ASP A 356 18.68 -2.94 1.30
N ILE A 357 18.18 -3.31 2.48
CA ILE A 357 16.75 -3.35 2.80
C ILE A 357 16.14 -1.93 2.80
N ASN A 358 16.89 -0.91 3.22
CA ASN A 358 16.41 0.47 3.25
C ASN A 358 16.23 1.00 1.83
N ALA A 359 17.17 0.72 0.92
CA ALA A 359 17.05 1.04 -0.49
C ALA A 359 15.89 0.28 -1.15
N GLN A 360 15.77 -1.04 -0.90
CA GLN A 360 14.65 -1.84 -1.43
C GLN A 360 13.28 -1.33 -0.94
N MET A 361 13.13 -1.01 0.35
CA MET A 361 11.89 -0.43 0.89
C MET A 361 11.62 0.98 0.37
N SER A 362 12.65 1.80 0.14
CA SER A 362 12.49 3.12 -0.49
C SER A 362 11.93 2.97 -1.91
N ALA A 363 12.52 2.09 -2.73
CA ALA A 363 12.07 1.81 -4.10
C ALA A 363 10.67 1.17 -4.14
N GLU A 364 10.34 0.33 -3.16
CA GLU A 364 9.03 -0.29 -2.98
C GLU A 364 7.93 0.74 -2.70
N LEU A 365 8.12 1.61 -1.72
CA LEU A 365 7.15 2.67 -1.38
C LEU A 365 6.97 3.66 -2.54
N ILE A 366 8.05 4.02 -3.23
CA ILE A 366 7.99 4.86 -4.45
C ILE A 366 7.21 4.14 -5.57
N SER A 367 7.45 2.84 -5.75
CA SER A 367 6.71 2.02 -6.71
C SER A 367 5.20 1.99 -6.38
N LEU A 368 4.81 1.85 -5.11
CA LEU A 368 3.42 1.95 -4.68
C LEU A 368 2.82 3.34 -4.98
N ARG A 369 3.55 4.44 -4.73
CA ARG A 369 3.10 5.80 -5.09
C ARG A 369 2.93 6.01 -6.60
N MET A 370 3.69 5.29 -7.41
CA MET A 370 3.62 5.33 -8.87
C MET A 370 2.54 4.39 -9.46
N GLY A 371 1.86 3.58 -8.66
CA GLY A 371 0.98 2.51 -9.15
C GLY A 371 1.74 1.33 -9.78
N ALA A 372 3.06 1.25 -9.61
CA ALA A 372 3.92 0.21 -10.17
C ALA A 372 3.91 -1.05 -9.27
N TYR A 373 2.74 -1.66 -9.10
CA TYR A 373 2.51 -2.75 -8.15
C TYR A 373 3.38 -3.99 -8.38
N ALA A 374 3.75 -4.27 -9.64
CA ALA A 374 4.71 -5.32 -9.99
C ALA A 374 6.09 -5.07 -9.37
N ASN A 375 6.58 -3.83 -9.43
CA ASN A 375 7.87 -3.45 -8.87
C ASN A 375 7.83 -3.45 -7.34
N ALA A 376 6.76 -2.92 -6.74
CA ALA A 376 6.56 -2.97 -5.30
C ALA A 376 6.59 -4.42 -4.78
N ALA A 377 5.81 -5.33 -5.40
CA ALA A 377 5.78 -6.74 -5.02
C ALA A 377 7.12 -7.45 -5.23
N LYS A 378 7.88 -7.10 -6.28
CA LYS A 378 9.26 -7.58 -6.52
C LYS A 378 10.19 -7.17 -5.38
N PHE A 379 10.21 -5.89 -5.00
CA PHE A 379 11.06 -5.41 -3.90
C PHE A 379 10.66 -6.03 -2.55
N MET A 380 9.36 -6.15 -2.26
CA MET A 380 8.87 -6.88 -1.07
C MET A 380 9.36 -8.32 -1.03
N GLY A 381 9.29 -9.04 -2.15
CA GLY A 381 9.76 -10.41 -2.27
C GLY A 381 11.27 -10.57 -2.02
N SER A 382 12.06 -9.55 -2.40
CA SER A 382 13.50 -9.53 -2.11
C SER A 382 13.76 -9.54 -0.60
N TYR A 383 13.33 -8.52 0.15
CA TYR A 383 13.65 -8.43 1.58
C TYR A 383 12.89 -9.43 2.46
N SER A 384 11.67 -9.84 2.08
CA SER A 384 10.92 -10.87 2.84
C SER A 384 11.57 -12.25 2.80
N SER A 385 12.44 -12.51 1.82
CA SER A 385 13.24 -13.74 1.73
C SER A 385 14.50 -13.73 2.63
N ILE A 386 14.98 -12.54 3.02
CA ILE A 386 16.26 -12.35 3.73
C ILE A 386 16.11 -12.61 5.25
N ALA A 387 15.01 -12.16 5.86
CA ALA A 387 14.81 -12.28 7.30
C ALA A 387 13.33 -12.50 7.67
N LYS A 388 13.07 -13.29 8.73
CA LYS A 388 11.71 -13.46 9.28
C LYS A 388 11.17 -12.19 9.94
N ASN A 389 12.06 -11.42 10.56
CA ASN A 389 11.77 -10.12 11.17
C ASN A 389 12.59 -9.07 10.43
N VAL A 390 12.04 -8.52 9.34
CA VAL A 390 12.70 -7.47 8.56
C VAL A 390 12.60 -6.15 9.34
N PRO A 391 13.71 -5.47 9.68
CA PRO A 391 13.65 -4.13 10.26
C PRO A 391 13.01 -3.17 9.26
N ASN A 392 12.00 -2.42 9.70
CA ASN A 392 11.32 -1.44 8.86
C ASN A 392 11.74 0.00 9.24
N PRO A 393 12.65 0.65 8.50
CA PRO A 393 12.96 2.08 8.67
C PRO A 393 11.81 3.01 8.27
N TYR A 394 10.86 2.54 7.44
CA TYR A 394 9.76 3.32 6.88
C TYR A 394 8.41 2.66 7.23
N PRO A 395 8.07 2.53 8.54
CA PRO A 395 6.78 2.00 8.95
C PRO A 395 5.67 2.83 8.30
N ILE A 396 4.71 2.18 7.66
CA ILE A 396 3.56 2.86 7.09
C ILE A 396 2.36 2.80 8.03
N LYS A 397 1.47 3.77 7.87
CA LYS A 397 0.09 3.73 8.35
C LYS A 397 -0.85 3.85 7.16
N VAL A 398 -1.79 2.92 7.02
CA VAL A 398 -2.87 3.01 6.03
C VAL A 398 -3.78 4.17 6.40
N VAL A 399 -4.14 4.99 5.42
CA VAL A 399 -5.02 6.15 5.60
C VAL A 399 -6.02 6.24 4.46
N ILE A 400 -7.14 6.88 4.73
CA ILE A 400 -8.09 7.27 3.70
C ILE A 400 -7.46 8.34 2.82
N SER A 401 -7.67 8.25 1.50
CA SER A 401 -7.17 9.20 0.53
C SER A 401 -7.73 10.60 0.82
N PRO A 402 -6.89 11.64 1.06
CA PRO A 402 -7.37 12.99 1.35
C PRO A 402 -8.25 13.59 0.25
N ASN A 403 -8.19 13.06 -0.98
CA ASN A 403 -9.05 13.47 -2.09
C ASN A 403 -10.55 13.34 -1.81
N ILE A 404 -10.98 12.49 -0.87
CA ILE A 404 -12.40 12.27 -0.57
C ILE A 404 -12.91 13.11 0.61
N PHE A 405 -12.06 13.90 1.29
CA PHE A 405 -12.48 14.73 2.43
C PHE A 405 -11.78 16.10 2.58
N ASP A 406 -10.66 16.36 1.87
CA ASP A 406 -10.18 17.73 1.61
C ASP A 406 -10.87 18.30 0.36
N VAL A 407 -11.81 19.20 0.57
CA VAL A 407 -12.59 19.85 -0.51
C VAL A 407 -11.71 20.62 -1.51
N ASN A 408 -10.58 21.21 -1.08
CA ASN A 408 -9.70 21.94 -1.99
C ASN A 408 -8.92 20.97 -2.89
N LEU A 409 -8.49 19.83 -2.34
CA LEU A 409 -7.80 18.79 -3.10
C LEU A 409 -8.76 18.08 -4.06
N ALA A 410 -9.96 17.72 -3.59
CA ALA A 410 -11.03 17.17 -4.41
C ALA A 410 -11.40 18.09 -5.58
N GLN A 411 -11.53 19.39 -5.32
CA GLN A 411 -11.73 20.40 -6.37
C GLN A 411 -10.56 20.42 -7.37
N ARG A 412 -9.30 20.49 -6.91
CA ARG A 412 -8.13 20.50 -7.82
C ARG A 412 -8.08 19.26 -8.71
N GLU A 413 -8.37 18.09 -8.16
CA GLU A 413 -8.24 16.81 -8.85
C GLU A 413 -9.48 16.42 -9.67
N LEU A 414 -10.63 17.08 -9.48
CA LEU A 414 -11.94 16.66 -10.01
C LEU A 414 -11.92 16.22 -11.48
N TRP A 415 -11.41 17.08 -12.37
CA TRP A 415 -11.35 16.78 -13.80
C TRP A 415 -10.46 15.56 -14.08
N ARG A 416 -9.23 15.59 -13.57
CA ARG A 416 -8.19 14.58 -13.81
C ARG A 416 -8.57 13.22 -13.22
N SER A 417 -9.10 13.18 -12.00
CA SER A 417 -9.40 11.94 -11.27
C SER A 417 -10.75 11.34 -11.64
N THR A 418 -11.79 12.15 -11.77
CA THR A 418 -13.19 11.66 -11.85
C THR A 418 -13.70 11.57 -13.28
N PHE A 419 -13.29 12.49 -14.16
CA PHE A 419 -13.84 12.58 -15.52
C PHE A 419 -12.85 12.11 -16.59
N GLU A 420 -11.63 12.65 -16.62
CA GLU A 420 -10.69 12.42 -17.73
C GLU A 420 -10.11 10.99 -17.73
N ASN A 421 -9.75 10.45 -16.57
CA ASN A 421 -9.03 9.18 -16.46
C ASN A 421 -9.85 8.00 -15.87
N SER A 422 -11.05 8.24 -15.34
CA SER A 422 -11.86 7.18 -14.72
C SER A 422 -12.77 6.46 -15.72
N LYS A 423 -12.25 5.41 -16.34
CA LYS A 423 -13.07 4.48 -17.16
C LYS A 423 -14.30 3.95 -16.41
N LEU A 424 -14.19 3.78 -15.09
CA LEU A 424 -15.26 3.29 -14.23
C LEU A 424 -16.42 4.30 -14.10
N PHE A 425 -16.12 5.56 -13.81
CA PHE A 425 -17.14 6.60 -13.70
C PHE A 425 -17.86 6.82 -15.05
N ILE A 426 -17.10 6.82 -16.14
CA ILE A 426 -17.61 6.91 -17.50
C ILE A 426 -18.53 5.72 -17.82
N ALA A 427 -18.16 4.49 -17.47
CA ALA A 427 -19.01 3.31 -17.66
C ALA A 427 -20.30 3.37 -16.84
N LYS A 428 -20.24 3.84 -15.57
CA LYS A 428 -21.42 4.04 -14.72
C LYS A 428 -22.48 4.94 -15.38
N ILE A 429 -22.07 5.99 -16.11
CA ILE A 429 -23.02 6.86 -16.86
C ILE A 429 -23.75 6.06 -17.95
N LEU A 430 -23.03 5.24 -18.73
CA LEU A 430 -23.65 4.40 -19.75
C LEU A 430 -24.64 3.39 -19.16
N PHE A 431 -24.30 2.77 -18.03
CA PHE A 431 -25.20 1.82 -17.36
C PHE A 431 -26.44 2.50 -16.75
N TYR A 432 -26.33 3.74 -16.26
CA TYR A 432 -27.47 4.51 -15.77
C TYR A 432 -28.53 4.74 -16.85
N TYR A 433 -28.10 5.09 -18.06
CA TYR A 433 -29.00 5.32 -19.22
C TYR A 433 -29.14 4.09 -20.14
N ALA A 434 -28.68 2.90 -19.72
CA ALA A 434 -28.82 1.68 -20.52
C ALA A 434 -30.31 1.33 -20.71
N PRO A 435 -30.77 1.11 -21.96
CA PRO A 435 -32.18 0.89 -22.21
C PRO A 435 -32.54 -0.54 -21.83
N TYR A 436 -33.41 -0.69 -20.83
CA TYR A 436 -34.06 -1.96 -20.50
C TYR A 436 -34.81 -2.53 -21.71
N ARG A 437 -34.83 -3.85 -21.81
CA ARG A 437 -35.51 -4.58 -22.87
C ARG A 437 -36.98 -4.76 -22.51
N VAL A 438 -37.85 -4.64 -23.51
CA VAL A 438 -39.27 -4.95 -23.40
C VAL A 438 -39.57 -6.00 -24.47
N PHE A 439 -40.31 -7.04 -24.11
CA PHE A 439 -40.54 -8.17 -24.98
C PHE A 439 -41.52 -7.88 -26.13
N ASP A 440 -41.35 -8.61 -27.23
CA ASP A 440 -42.22 -8.63 -28.42
C ASP A 440 -43.54 -9.37 -28.13
N VAL A 441 -44.53 -8.67 -27.59
CA VAL A 441 -45.85 -9.23 -27.20
C VAL A 441 -46.49 -10.04 -28.33
N ASP A 442 -46.30 -9.65 -29.59
CA ASP A 442 -46.83 -10.38 -30.74
C ASP A 442 -46.22 -11.77 -30.88
N ARG A 443 -44.99 -12.01 -30.39
CA ARG A 443 -44.37 -13.34 -30.37
C ARG A 443 -45.05 -14.28 -29.38
N ALA A 444 -45.44 -13.78 -28.20
CA ALA A 444 -46.19 -14.57 -27.23
C ALA A 444 -47.56 -14.95 -27.80
N LEU A 445 -48.27 -13.97 -28.38
CA LEU A 445 -49.56 -14.18 -29.01
C LEU A 445 -49.48 -15.14 -30.21
N ARG A 446 -48.47 -15.00 -31.08
CA ARG A 446 -48.22 -15.93 -32.19
C ARG A 446 -48.01 -17.38 -31.71
N VAL A 447 -47.12 -17.61 -30.74
CA VAL A 447 -46.86 -18.97 -30.22
C VAL A 447 -48.10 -19.59 -29.57
N ILE A 448 -48.91 -18.80 -28.86
CA ILE A 448 -50.18 -19.29 -28.28
C ILE A 448 -51.18 -19.63 -29.40
N VAL A 449 -51.34 -18.76 -30.41
CA VAL A 449 -52.25 -19.00 -31.54
C VAL A 449 -51.80 -20.21 -32.37
N GLU A 450 -50.50 -20.36 -32.63
CA GLU A 450 -49.91 -21.53 -33.30
C GLU A 450 -50.17 -22.81 -32.50
N GLY A 451 -49.97 -22.79 -31.17
CA GLY A 451 -50.29 -23.93 -30.30
C GLY A 451 -51.77 -24.30 -30.29
N VAL A 452 -52.67 -23.31 -30.26
CA VAL A 452 -54.12 -23.53 -30.33
C VAL A 452 -54.51 -24.12 -31.70
N LEU A 453 -54.00 -23.57 -32.80
CA LEU A 453 -54.26 -24.11 -34.15
C LEU A 453 -53.71 -25.54 -34.30
N ASP A 454 -52.54 -25.83 -33.74
CA ASP A 454 -51.95 -27.18 -33.75
C ASP A 454 -52.82 -28.19 -32.96
N THR A 455 -53.35 -27.83 -31.78
CA THR A 455 -54.30 -28.72 -31.05
C THR A 455 -55.56 -29.04 -31.86
N GLN A 456 -56.01 -28.13 -32.73
CA GLN A 456 -57.20 -28.30 -33.56
C GLN A 456 -56.94 -29.17 -34.79
N ILE A 457 -55.75 -29.05 -35.39
CA ILE A 457 -55.34 -29.76 -36.62
C ILE A 457 -54.79 -31.16 -36.30
N ASN A 458 -53.97 -31.30 -35.26
CA ASN A 458 -53.19 -32.50 -34.95
C ASN A 458 -53.68 -33.21 -33.68
N GLN A 459 -54.97 -33.57 -33.65
CA GLN A 459 -55.65 -34.17 -32.47
C GLN A 459 -54.97 -35.45 -31.89
N ASN A 460 -54.13 -36.13 -32.67
CA ASN A 460 -53.38 -37.31 -32.23
C ASN A 460 -51.96 -37.00 -31.68
N ARG A 461 -51.56 -35.72 -31.57
CA ARG A 461 -50.22 -35.29 -31.11
C ARG A 461 -50.27 -34.27 -29.97
N LEU A 462 -51.20 -34.46 -29.04
CA LEU A 462 -51.48 -33.53 -27.95
C LEU A 462 -50.26 -33.16 -27.09
N GLU A 463 -49.23 -34.01 -27.01
CA GLU A 463 -47.98 -33.70 -26.30
C GLU A 463 -47.14 -32.59 -26.98
N GLU A 464 -47.05 -32.58 -28.32
CA GLU A 464 -46.34 -31.53 -29.06
C GLU A 464 -47.08 -30.19 -28.92
N SER A 465 -48.40 -30.19 -29.11
CA SER A 465 -49.24 -28.99 -28.98
C SER A 465 -49.27 -28.45 -27.55
N ASN A 466 -49.32 -29.33 -26.54
CA ASN A 466 -49.20 -28.95 -25.13
C ASN A 466 -47.83 -28.34 -24.82
N SER A 467 -46.74 -28.87 -25.40
CA SER A 467 -45.41 -28.25 -25.29
C SER A 467 -45.37 -26.82 -25.86
N ILE A 468 -46.05 -26.57 -26.99
CA ILE A 468 -46.16 -25.23 -27.60
C ILE A 468 -46.99 -24.29 -26.71
N LEU A 469 -48.12 -24.75 -26.16
CA LEU A 469 -48.96 -23.96 -25.26
C LEU A 469 -48.27 -23.65 -23.92
N VAL A 470 -47.56 -24.62 -23.33
CA VAL A 470 -46.72 -24.41 -22.15
C VAL A 470 -45.64 -23.37 -22.44
N LYS A 471 -44.94 -23.44 -23.58
CA LYS A 471 -44.00 -22.39 -24.00
C LYS A 471 -44.69 -21.01 -24.10
N GLY A 472 -45.87 -20.93 -24.71
CA GLY A 472 -46.65 -19.68 -24.79
C GLY A 472 -47.04 -19.10 -23.42
N ALA A 473 -47.46 -19.96 -22.50
CA ALA A 473 -47.78 -19.60 -21.12
C ALA A 473 -46.53 -19.13 -20.34
N THR A 474 -45.42 -19.87 -20.43
CA THR A 474 -44.14 -19.51 -19.81
C THR A 474 -43.62 -18.17 -20.35
N ILE A 475 -43.68 -17.94 -21.66
CA ILE A 475 -43.34 -16.63 -22.26
C ILE A 475 -44.22 -15.52 -21.67
N SER A 476 -45.53 -15.76 -21.50
CA SER A 476 -46.45 -14.77 -20.94
C SER A 476 -46.18 -14.49 -19.45
N GLU A 477 -45.78 -15.49 -18.67
CA GLU A 477 -45.37 -15.33 -17.27
C GLU A 477 -44.07 -14.51 -17.15
N ILE A 478 -43.05 -14.83 -17.94
CA ILE A 478 -41.81 -14.03 -18.02
C ILE A 478 -42.12 -12.57 -18.41
N ASN A 479 -43.03 -12.36 -19.37
CA ASN A 479 -43.43 -11.01 -19.79
C ASN A 479 -44.12 -10.23 -18.68
N GLN A 480 -44.93 -10.90 -17.85
CA GLN A 480 -45.55 -10.30 -16.68
C GLN A 480 -44.49 -9.94 -15.62
N ASP A 481 -43.55 -10.83 -15.32
CA ASP A 481 -42.43 -10.55 -14.39
C ASP A 481 -41.57 -9.37 -14.89
N ILE A 482 -41.21 -9.33 -16.18
CA ILE A 482 -40.48 -8.20 -16.79
C ILE A 482 -41.29 -6.90 -16.67
N ALA A 483 -42.58 -6.89 -17.04
CA ALA A 483 -43.41 -5.70 -16.93
C ALA A 483 -43.54 -5.19 -15.48
N LEU A 484 -43.62 -6.09 -14.51
CA LEU A 484 -43.60 -5.77 -13.08
C LEU A 484 -42.22 -5.25 -12.62
N ALA A 485 -41.12 -5.77 -13.16
CA ALA A 485 -39.77 -5.27 -12.87
C ALA A 485 -39.55 -3.88 -13.46
N LEU A 486 -39.96 -3.64 -14.71
CA LEU A 486 -39.93 -2.32 -15.36
C LEU A 486 -40.78 -1.29 -14.59
N LYS A 487 -41.92 -1.71 -14.04
CA LYS A 487 -42.73 -0.86 -13.14
C LYS A 487 -41.97 -0.49 -11.84
N ARG A 488 -41.19 -1.42 -11.27
CA ARG A 488 -40.33 -1.14 -10.10
C ARG A 488 -39.16 -0.23 -10.47
N ILE A 489 -38.50 -0.47 -11.61
CA ILE A 489 -37.42 0.36 -12.18
C ILE A 489 -37.90 1.81 -12.39
N ASN A 490 -39.08 2.01 -12.97
CA ASN A 490 -39.68 3.34 -13.15
C ASN A 490 -39.99 4.06 -11.82
N ASN A 491 -40.14 3.31 -10.72
CA ASN A 491 -40.26 3.83 -9.35
C ASN A 491 -38.91 3.90 -8.61
N ASN A 492 -37.78 3.71 -9.33
CA ASN A 492 -36.42 3.62 -8.80
C ASN A 492 -36.14 2.44 -7.84
N ASP A 493 -37.01 1.43 -7.74
CA ASP A 493 -36.78 0.23 -6.93
C ASP A 493 -35.96 -0.82 -7.70
N THR A 494 -34.66 -0.54 -7.87
CA THR A 494 -33.72 -1.43 -8.58
C THR A 494 -33.56 -2.78 -7.88
N ARG A 495 -33.52 -2.80 -6.54
CA ARG A 495 -33.38 -4.04 -5.75
C ARG A 495 -34.60 -4.95 -5.85
N GLY A 496 -35.79 -4.39 -5.74
CA GLY A 496 -37.04 -5.15 -5.89
C GLY A 496 -37.25 -5.64 -7.32
N ALA A 497 -36.78 -4.89 -8.33
CA ALA A 497 -36.75 -5.34 -9.71
C ALA A 497 -35.75 -6.51 -9.90
N LEU A 498 -34.52 -6.39 -9.39
CA LEU A 498 -33.50 -7.43 -9.49
C LEU A 498 -33.98 -8.75 -8.87
N LYS A 499 -34.46 -8.71 -7.63
CA LYS A 499 -34.98 -9.89 -6.92
C LYS A 499 -36.16 -10.56 -7.66
N LEU A 500 -36.96 -9.77 -8.38
CA LEU A 500 -38.06 -10.30 -9.19
C LEU A 500 -37.55 -11.01 -10.44
N LEU A 501 -36.64 -10.38 -11.19
CA LEU A 501 -36.05 -10.96 -12.40
C LEU A 501 -35.17 -12.18 -12.09
N GLU A 502 -34.40 -12.16 -11.01
CA GLU A 502 -33.62 -13.31 -10.54
C GLU A 502 -34.51 -14.52 -10.23
N ARG A 503 -35.69 -14.29 -9.62
CA ARG A 503 -36.68 -15.35 -9.39
C ARG A 503 -37.20 -15.90 -10.71
N SER A 504 -37.53 -15.03 -11.66
CA SER A 504 -37.98 -15.42 -13.01
C SER A 504 -36.91 -16.20 -13.78
N LEU A 505 -35.64 -15.85 -13.60
CA LEU A 505 -34.50 -16.50 -14.26
C LEU A 505 -34.27 -17.94 -13.76
N LYS A 506 -34.58 -18.25 -12.49
CA LYS A 506 -34.40 -19.61 -11.94
C LYS A 506 -35.19 -20.68 -12.69
N SER A 507 -36.38 -20.36 -13.19
CA SER A 507 -37.19 -21.24 -14.05
C SER A 507 -36.90 -21.07 -15.55
N ASN A 508 -36.18 -20.02 -15.95
CA ASN A 508 -36.02 -19.59 -17.35
C ASN A 508 -34.56 -19.22 -17.67
N ILE A 509 -33.63 -20.13 -17.34
CA ILE A 509 -32.18 -19.89 -17.29
C ILE A 509 -31.62 -19.37 -18.62
N ASP A 510 -32.12 -19.85 -19.76
CA ASP A 510 -31.65 -19.46 -21.10
C ASP A 510 -32.44 -18.28 -21.73
N HIS A 511 -33.09 -17.43 -20.91
CA HIS A 511 -33.86 -16.29 -21.43
C HIS A 511 -33.00 -15.02 -21.61
N ALA A 512 -32.60 -14.74 -22.86
CA ALA A 512 -31.69 -13.65 -23.24
C ALA A 512 -32.08 -12.27 -22.65
N VAL A 513 -33.36 -11.91 -22.68
CA VAL A 513 -33.86 -10.62 -22.16
C VAL A 513 -33.76 -10.54 -20.63
N LEU A 514 -34.04 -11.63 -19.90
CA LEU A 514 -33.89 -11.63 -18.43
C LEU A 514 -32.44 -11.40 -18.06
N HIS A 515 -31.52 -12.10 -18.74
CA HIS A 515 -30.08 -11.88 -18.57
C HIS A 515 -29.66 -10.44 -18.92
N TYR A 516 -30.17 -9.84 -20.00
CA TYR A 516 -29.83 -8.45 -20.33
C TYR A 516 -30.26 -7.49 -19.21
N ASP A 517 -31.52 -7.54 -18.77
CA ASP A 517 -32.07 -6.59 -17.79
C ASP A 517 -31.46 -6.79 -16.38
N ILE A 518 -31.18 -8.04 -16.00
CA ILE A 518 -30.39 -8.36 -14.79
C ILE A 518 -28.97 -7.81 -14.91
N GLY A 519 -28.35 -7.90 -16.10
CA GLY A 519 -27.04 -7.30 -16.38
C GLY A 519 -27.04 -5.78 -16.18
N VAL A 520 -28.07 -5.08 -16.67
CA VAL A 520 -28.26 -3.63 -16.44
C VAL A 520 -28.40 -3.33 -14.94
N LEU A 521 -29.22 -4.07 -14.21
CA LEU A 521 -29.43 -3.86 -12.77
C LEU A 521 -28.15 -4.06 -11.96
N TYR A 522 -27.40 -5.13 -12.21
CA TYR A 522 -26.11 -5.35 -11.55
C TYR A 522 -25.11 -4.23 -11.87
N ALA A 523 -25.04 -3.78 -13.13
CA ALA A 523 -24.17 -2.68 -13.53
C ALA A 523 -24.57 -1.34 -12.87
N GLN A 524 -25.88 -1.10 -12.71
CA GLN A 524 -26.43 0.07 -11.99
C GLN A 524 -26.19 0.01 -10.47
N MET A 525 -26.07 -1.20 -9.89
CA MET A 525 -25.71 -1.39 -8.48
C MET A 525 -24.19 -1.29 -8.23
N GLY A 526 -23.36 -1.55 -9.25
CA GLY A 526 -21.89 -1.53 -9.18
C GLY A 526 -21.24 -2.92 -9.22
N GLU A 527 -22.01 -3.96 -9.47
CA GLU A 527 -21.58 -5.37 -9.46
C GLU A 527 -21.11 -5.80 -10.86
N PHE A 528 -20.01 -5.19 -11.34
CA PHE A 528 -19.60 -5.27 -12.76
C PHE A 528 -19.20 -6.68 -13.24
N ASP A 529 -18.70 -7.54 -12.35
CA ASP A 529 -18.41 -8.95 -12.69
C ASP A 529 -19.71 -9.73 -12.99
N LYS A 530 -20.77 -9.48 -12.21
CA LYS A 530 -22.10 -10.08 -12.43
C LYS A 530 -22.76 -9.50 -13.68
N ALA A 531 -22.63 -8.19 -13.90
CA ALA A 531 -23.07 -7.54 -15.13
C ALA A 531 -22.38 -8.14 -16.37
N TYR A 532 -21.05 -8.34 -16.33
CA TYR A 532 -20.29 -8.98 -17.39
C TYR A 532 -20.84 -10.38 -17.72
N TYR A 533 -21.01 -11.24 -16.71
CA TYR A 533 -21.58 -12.58 -16.87
C TYR A 533 -22.95 -12.53 -17.56
N HIS A 534 -23.84 -11.67 -17.09
CA HIS A 534 -25.21 -11.57 -17.57
C HIS A 534 -25.33 -10.98 -18.98
N PHE A 535 -24.59 -9.91 -19.30
CA PHE A 535 -24.54 -9.38 -20.67
C PHE A 535 -23.92 -10.38 -21.65
N LEU A 536 -22.86 -11.11 -21.24
CA LEU A 536 -22.23 -12.13 -22.07
C LEU A 536 -23.19 -13.29 -22.36
N ARG A 537 -23.95 -13.73 -21.36
CA ARG A 537 -25.00 -14.74 -21.53
C ARG A 537 -26.12 -14.24 -22.46
N ALA A 538 -26.62 -13.02 -22.26
CA ALA A 538 -27.64 -12.43 -23.12
C ALA A 538 -27.18 -12.38 -24.60
N TYR A 539 -25.93 -11.95 -24.83
CA TYR A 539 -25.33 -11.91 -26.16
C TYR A 539 -25.18 -13.29 -26.80
N HIS A 540 -24.72 -14.31 -26.06
CA HIS A 540 -24.59 -15.67 -26.62
C HIS A 540 -25.95 -16.32 -26.96
N LEU A 541 -27.01 -15.95 -26.24
CA LEU A 541 -28.37 -16.44 -26.50
C LEU A 541 -29.06 -15.71 -27.67
N ASP A 542 -28.76 -14.43 -27.88
CA ASP A 542 -29.13 -13.69 -29.09
C ASP A 542 -27.96 -12.83 -29.61
N ASN A 543 -27.16 -13.41 -30.51
CA ASN A 543 -26.01 -12.73 -31.11
C ASN A 543 -26.41 -11.51 -31.97
N ASN A 544 -27.70 -11.29 -32.25
CA ASN A 544 -28.18 -10.06 -32.91
C ASN A 544 -28.25 -8.87 -31.94
N ASP A 545 -28.25 -9.09 -30.63
CA ASP A 545 -28.15 -8.03 -29.62
C ASP A 545 -26.71 -7.55 -29.45
N ILE A 546 -26.23 -6.83 -30.46
CA ILE A 546 -24.90 -6.20 -30.48
C ILE A 546 -24.71 -5.24 -29.28
N LEU A 547 -25.79 -4.67 -28.73
CA LEU A 547 -25.69 -3.83 -27.52
C LEU A 547 -25.39 -4.67 -26.29
N ALA A 548 -26.02 -5.85 -26.12
CA ALA A 548 -25.64 -6.81 -25.08
C ALA A 548 -24.15 -7.18 -25.20
N GLY A 549 -23.68 -7.47 -26.42
CA GLY A 549 -22.27 -7.73 -26.69
C GLY A 549 -21.35 -6.56 -26.31
N ASN A 550 -21.69 -5.34 -26.71
CA ASN A 550 -20.91 -4.14 -26.36
C ASN A 550 -20.92 -3.83 -24.85
N LEU A 551 -22.03 -4.07 -24.14
CA LEU A 551 -22.12 -3.89 -22.69
C LEU A 551 -21.35 -5.00 -21.94
N ALA A 552 -21.32 -6.23 -22.47
CA ALA A 552 -20.41 -7.28 -22.02
C ALA A 552 -18.96 -6.86 -22.22
N LEU A 553 -18.58 -6.41 -23.43
CA LEU A 553 -17.22 -5.95 -23.74
C LEU A 553 -16.77 -4.79 -22.82
N LEU A 554 -17.64 -3.79 -22.59
CA LEU A 554 -17.39 -2.69 -21.67
C LEU A 554 -17.19 -3.18 -20.23
N SER A 555 -18.10 -4.05 -19.74
CA SER A 555 -18.01 -4.64 -18.40
C SER A 555 -16.74 -5.47 -18.25
N GLY A 556 -16.36 -6.22 -19.27
CA GLY A 556 -15.12 -6.99 -19.34
C GLY A 556 -13.86 -6.13 -19.32
N VAL A 557 -13.87 -4.97 -19.98
CA VAL A 557 -12.74 -4.01 -19.97
C VAL A 557 -12.55 -3.36 -18.60
N ILE A 558 -13.62 -2.94 -17.91
CA ILE A 558 -13.50 -2.35 -16.56
C ILE A 558 -13.13 -3.38 -15.50
N THR A 559 -13.55 -4.64 -15.66
CA THR A 559 -13.21 -5.77 -14.76
C THR A 559 -11.91 -6.50 -15.13
N LYS A 560 -11.25 -6.10 -16.24
CA LYS A 560 -9.99 -6.68 -16.77
C LYS A 560 -10.07 -8.16 -17.18
N HIS A 561 -11.23 -8.62 -17.67
CA HIS A 561 -11.36 -9.91 -18.34
C HIS A 561 -10.61 -9.92 -19.70
N ASP A 562 -10.19 -11.11 -20.16
CA ASP A 562 -9.81 -11.30 -21.57
C ASP A 562 -11.07 -11.28 -22.43
N ASN A 563 -11.12 -10.35 -23.39
CA ASN A 563 -12.26 -10.15 -24.28
C ASN A 563 -11.88 -10.27 -25.76
N ILE A 564 -10.69 -10.81 -26.10
CA ILE A 564 -10.23 -10.91 -27.50
C ILE A 564 -11.24 -11.67 -28.36
N GLN A 565 -11.73 -12.82 -27.89
CA GLN A 565 -12.71 -13.64 -28.60
C GLN A 565 -14.08 -12.95 -28.68
N LEU A 566 -14.58 -12.41 -27.57
CA LEU A 566 -15.85 -11.68 -27.51
C LEU A 566 -15.89 -10.51 -28.51
N ASN A 567 -14.82 -9.72 -28.55
CA ASN A 567 -14.67 -8.57 -29.45
C ASN A 567 -14.64 -9.01 -30.94
N ALA A 568 -14.01 -10.15 -31.24
CA ALA A 568 -14.03 -10.74 -32.58
C ALA A 568 -15.45 -11.20 -32.98
N SER A 569 -16.18 -11.87 -32.09
CA SER A 569 -17.57 -12.29 -32.30
C SER A 569 -18.52 -11.10 -32.48
N ILE A 570 -18.39 -10.04 -31.68
CA ILE A 570 -19.18 -8.81 -31.85
C ILE A 570 -18.90 -8.16 -33.21
N SER A 571 -17.63 -8.13 -33.63
CA SER A 571 -17.22 -7.64 -34.94
C SER A 571 -17.87 -8.43 -36.09
N GLU A 572 -18.08 -9.73 -35.91
CA GLU A 572 -18.78 -10.59 -36.87
C GLU A 572 -20.28 -10.33 -36.89
N SER A 573 -20.92 -10.26 -35.73
CA SER A 573 -22.34 -9.90 -35.61
C SER A 573 -22.64 -8.52 -36.20
N ILE A 574 -21.72 -7.54 -36.09
CA ILE A 574 -21.81 -6.24 -36.77
C ILE A 574 -21.72 -6.38 -38.30
N ARG A 575 -20.83 -7.22 -38.84
CA ARG A 575 -20.72 -7.45 -40.29
C ARG A 575 -21.95 -8.15 -40.88
N ASN A 576 -22.53 -9.09 -40.13
CA ASN A 576 -23.64 -9.92 -40.57
C ASN A 576 -25.02 -9.34 -40.19
N SER A 577 -25.06 -8.18 -39.51
CA SER A 577 -26.27 -7.58 -38.97
C SER A 577 -27.26 -7.11 -40.04
N LYS A 578 -28.56 -7.28 -39.75
CA LYS A 578 -29.67 -6.68 -40.51
C LYS A 578 -30.33 -5.51 -39.77
N LEU A 579 -29.70 -4.99 -38.72
CA LEU A 579 -30.18 -3.81 -37.99
C LEU A 579 -30.22 -2.56 -38.89
N ASP A 580 -31.07 -1.60 -38.53
CA ASP A 580 -31.06 -0.28 -39.16
C ASP A 580 -29.66 0.36 -39.12
N SER A 581 -29.32 1.02 -40.22
CA SER A 581 -28.09 1.77 -40.45
C SER A 581 -27.65 2.68 -39.30
N LYS A 582 -28.58 3.38 -38.63
CA LYS A 582 -28.24 4.30 -37.51
C LYS A 582 -27.87 3.51 -36.26
N LYS A 583 -28.64 2.48 -35.90
CA LYS A 583 -28.35 1.58 -34.78
C LYS A 583 -27.02 0.85 -34.99
N LEU A 584 -26.77 0.34 -36.20
CA LEU A 584 -25.53 -0.36 -36.52
C LEU A 584 -24.32 0.58 -36.47
N SER A 585 -24.47 1.83 -36.93
CA SER A 585 -23.42 2.87 -36.83
C SER A 585 -23.10 3.23 -35.38
N LEU A 586 -24.13 3.40 -34.53
CA LEU A 586 -23.99 3.62 -33.09
C LEU A 586 -23.20 2.49 -32.42
N TYR A 587 -23.62 1.23 -32.62
CA TYR A 587 -22.99 0.09 -31.96
C TYR A 587 -21.56 -0.17 -32.47
N LYS A 588 -21.28 0.07 -33.76
CA LYS A 588 -19.92 0.03 -34.31
C LYS A 588 -19.04 1.15 -33.74
N SER A 589 -19.58 2.35 -33.56
CA SER A 589 -18.88 3.45 -32.88
C SER A 589 -18.55 3.07 -31.44
N MET A 590 -19.51 2.53 -30.70
CA MET A 590 -19.35 2.10 -29.30
C MET A 590 -18.26 1.03 -29.17
N GLN A 591 -18.26 0.00 -30.03
CA GLN A 591 -17.20 -1.02 -30.04
C GLN A 591 -15.82 -0.39 -30.28
N ASN A 592 -15.69 0.51 -31.26
CA ASN A 592 -14.44 1.22 -31.54
C ASN A 592 -13.95 2.05 -30.33
N TRP A 593 -14.86 2.73 -29.63
CA TRP A 593 -14.54 3.52 -28.45
C TRP A 593 -14.14 2.67 -27.23
N ILE A 594 -14.77 1.51 -27.03
CA ILE A 594 -14.35 0.56 -25.98
C ILE A 594 -12.93 0.03 -26.26
N ASN A 595 -12.60 -0.20 -27.53
CA ASN A 595 -11.28 -0.68 -27.96
C ASN A 595 -10.20 0.42 -27.88
N ASP A 596 -10.50 1.65 -28.30
CA ASP A 596 -9.62 2.81 -28.12
C ASP A 596 -10.46 4.07 -27.79
N PRO A 597 -10.41 4.59 -26.55
CA PRO A 597 -11.19 5.76 -26.19
C PRO A 597 -10.71 7.06 -26.89
N ARG A 598 -9.60 7.04 -27.62
CA ARG A 598 -9.06 8.18 -28.39
C ARG A 598 -9.60 8.27 -29.81
N VAL A 599 -10.60 7.46 -30.19
CA VAL A 599 -11.34 7.65 -31.44
C VAL A 599 -12.10 8.99 -31.46
N ARG A 600 -12.59 9.42 -32.63
CA ARG A 600 -13.47 10.58 -32.69
C ARG A 600 -14.76 10.31 -31.90
N PRO A 601 -15.26 11.28 -31.09
CA PRO A 601 -16.46 11.09 -30.30
C PRO A 601 -17.68 10.90 -31.20
N TYR A 602 -18.66 10.18 -30.68
CA TYR A 602 -19.98 10.08 -31.32
C TYR A 602 -20.78 11.35 -31.02
N ILE A 603 -21.42 11.92 -32.04
CA ILE A 603 -22.28 13.09 -31.92
C ILE A 603 -23.72 12.63 -32.05
N ALA A 604 -24.49 12.75 -30.97
CA ALA A 604 -25.90 12.37 -30.96
C ALA A 604 -26.74 13.29 -31.88
N PRO A 605 -27.65 12.75 -32.70
CA PRO A 605 -28.57 13.57 -33.49
C PRO A 605 -29.59 14.31 -32.61
N LYS A 606 -30.30 15.30 -33.17
CA LYS A 606 -31.28 16.14 -32.42
C LYS A 606 -32.45 15.39 -31.76
N ASN A 607 -32.73 14.16 -32.18
CA ASN A 607 -33.82 13.32 -31.65
C ASN A 607 -33.26 11.98 -31.16
N ALA A 608 -32.07 11.99 -30.55
CA ALA A 608 -31.44 10.77 -30.05
C ALA A 608 -32.11 10.24 -28.78
N SER A 609 -31.92 8.94 -28.49
CA SER A 609 -32.32 8.37 -27.21
C SER A 609 -31.44 8.85 -26.05
N LEU A 610 -31.92 8.68 -24.81
CA LEU A 610 -31.12 8.92 -23.59
C LEU A 610 -29.78 8.16 -23.63
N PHE A 611 -29.79 6.91 -24.10
CA PHE A 611 -28.58 6.11 -24.24
C PHE A 611 -27.60 6.68 -25.28
N GLU A 612 -28.09 7.16 -26.42
CA GLU A 612 -27.26 7.80 -27.45
C GLU A 612 -26.65 9.11 -26.96
N TYR A 613 -27.39 9.94 -26.21
CA TYR A 613 -26.84 11.14 -25.59
C TYR A 613 -25.81 10.79 -24.50
N ALA A 614 -26.09 9.79 -23.66
CA ALA A 614 -25.12 9.28 -22.69
C ALA A 614 -23.85 8.77 -23.38
N TYR A 615 -23.98 8.04 -24.50
CA TYR A 615 -22.85 7.57 -25.31
C TYR A 615 -22.07 8.72 -25.99
N SER A 616 -22.76 9.78 -26.42
CA SER A 616 -22.13 10.99 -26.97
C SER A 616 -21.30 11.73 -25.91
N LEU A 617 -21.82 11.86 -24.69
CA LEU A 617 -21.11 12.45 -23.54
C LEU A 617 -19.83 11.65 -23.18
N VAL A 618 -19.95 10.33 -22.98
CA VAL A 618 -18.80 9.50 -22.56
C VAL A 618 -17.72 9.40 -23.61
N SER A 619 -18.09 9.29 -24.90
CA SER A 619 -17.11 9.24 -26.00
C SER A 619 -16.40 10.58 -26.22
N ALA A 620 -16.99 11.70 -25.80
CA ALA A 620 -16.36 13.02 -25.81
C ALA A 620 -15.41 13.30 -24.63
N THR A 621 -15.52 12.53 -23.54
CA THR A 621 -14.82 12.82 -22.27
C THR A 621 -13.30 12.60 -22.38
N SER A 622 -12.87 11.49 -22.98
CA SER A 622 -11.45 11.17 -23.22
C SER A 622 -10.75 12.15 -24.15
N GLN A 623 -11.49 12.79 -25.04
CA GLN A 623 -11.03 13.81 -26.00
C GLN A 623 -11.18 15.24 -25.45
N GLN A 624 -11.66 15.38 -24.21
CA GLN A 624 -11.93 16.67 -23.55
C GLN A 624 -12.84 17.60 -24.38
N ASN A 625 -13.71 17.04 -25.22
CA ASN A 625 -14.53 17.82 -26.16
C ASN A 625 -15.77 18.41 -25.47
N LYS A 626 -15.54 19.55 -24.81
CA LYS A 626 -16.57 20.30 -24.06
C LYS A 626 -17.83 20.60 -24.87
N GLN A 627 -17.73 20.89 -26.16
CA GLN A 627 -18.90 21.22 -26.98
C GLN A 627 -19.83 19.99 -27.09
N VAL A 628 -19.29 18.83 -27.48
CA VAL A 628 -20.09 17.60 -27.60
C VAL A 628 -20.63 17.16 -26.25
N MET A 629 -19.85 17.31 -25.17
CA MET A 629 -20.32 17.04 -23.80
C MET A 629 -21.51 17.93 -23.40
N LEU A 630 -21.47 19.23 -23.76
CA LEU A 630 -22.54 20.18 -23.44
C LEU A 630 -23.79 19.93 -24.28
N GLU A 631 -23.65 19.66 -25.57
CA GLU A 631 -24.77 19.28 -26.45
C GLU A 631 -25.43 17.98 -25.96
N ALA A 632 -24.63 16.97 -25.62
CA ALA A 632 -25.13 15.68 -25.12
C ALA A 632 -25.87 15.80 -23.79
N THR A 633 -25.31 16.55 -22.83
CA THR A 633 -25.96 16.75 -21.52
C THR A 633 -27.17 17.68 -21.57
N THR A 634 -27.22 18.59 -22.54
CA THR A 634 -28.44 19.36 -22.85
C THR A 634 -29.52 18.40 -23.34
N GLY A 635 -29.22 17.50 -24.27
CA GLY A 635 -30.17 16.48 -24.74
C GLY A 635 -30.70 15.55 -23.64
N LEU A 636 -29.84 15.09 -22.71
CA LEU A 636 -30.27 14.34 -21.53
C LEU A 636 -31.25 15.14 -20.66
N LYS A 637 -30.93 16.41 -20.39
CA LYS A 637 -31.73 17.31 -19.55
C LYS A 637 -33.06 17.70 -20.22
N ASP A 638 -33.09 17.89 -21.54
CA ASP A 638 -34.32 18.23 -22.26
C ASP A 638 -35.30 17.04 -22.28
N LEU A 639 -34.79 15.80 -22.37
CA LEU A 639 -35.59 14.58 -22.27
C LEU A 639 -36.02 14.25 -20.83
N GLN A 640 -35.19 14.56 -19.84
CA GLN A 640 -35.43 14.30 -18.41
C GLN A 640 -35.11 15.53 -17.55
N PRO A 641 -35.95 16.59 -17.57
CA PRO A 641 -35.64 17.86 -16.92
C PRO A 641 -35.54 17.80 -15.40
N ASN A 642 -36.16 16.80 -14.77
CA ASN A 642 -36.10 16.58 -13.33
C ASN A 642 -35.09 15.49 -12.92
N ASP A 643 -34.43 14.80 -13.86
CA ASP A 643 -33.43 13.77 -13.49
C ASP A 643 -32.21 14.43 -12.86
N LEU A 644 -31.83 13.92 -11.68
CA LEU A 644 -30.72 14.44 -10.90
C LEU A 644 -29.39 14.30 -11.66
N VAL A 645 -29.17 13.14 -12.28
CA VAL A 645 -27.90 12.81 -12.94
C VAL A 645 -27.73 13.66 -14.20
N ALA A 646 -28.76 13.83 -15.03
CA ALA A 646 -28.77 14.70 -16.20
C ALA A 646 -28.45 16.16 -15.85
N ASN A 647 -29.09 16.71 -14.81
CA ASN A 647 -28.84 18.08 -14.36
C ASN A 647 -27.42 18.26 -13.79
N TYR A 648 -26.91 17.26 -13.06
CA TYR A 648 -25.56 17.31 -12.49
C TYR A 648 -24.51 17.18 -13.59
N LEU A 649 -24.66 16.24 -14.52
CA LEU A 649 -23.80 16.08 -15.70
C LEU A 649 -23.81 17.32 -16.60
N TYR A 650 -24.97 17.98 -16.80
CA TYR A 650 -25.05 19.26 -17.50
C TYR A 650 -24.26 20.37 -16.79
N GLY A 651 -24.39 20.46 -15.47
CA GLY A 651 -23.61 21.40 -14.66
C GLY A 651 -22.10 21.14 -14.78
N ILE A 652 -21.68 19.88 -14.76
CA ILE A 652 -20.30 19.46 -14.98
C ILE A 652 -19.82 19.86 -16.38
N ALA A 653 -20.53 19.45 -17.45
CA ALA A 653 -20.14 19.73 -18.84
C ALA A 653 -20.05 21.24 -19.15
N SER A 654 -21.00 22.03 -18.64
CA SER A 654 -21.00 23.50 -18.76
C SER A 654 -19.72 24.12 -18.16
N ASN A 655 -19.22 23.55 -17.07
CA ASN A 655 -18.04 24.03 -16.35
C ASN A 655 -16.75 23.29 -16.71
N PHE A 656 -16.78 22.33 -17.65
CA PHE A 656 -15.62 21.52 -18.02
C PHE A 656 -14.40 22.40 -18.37
N GLY A 657 -13.22 22.00 -17.86
CA GLY A 657 -11.96 22.73 -17.99
C GLY A 657 -11.84 24.03 -17.19
N GLN A 658 -12.87 24.47 -16.46
CA GLN A 658 -12.76 25.65 -15.59
C GLN A 658 -12.10 25.30 -14.25
N ASN A 659 -11.60 26.33 -13.54
CA ASN A 659 -11.18 26.19 -12.16
C ASN A 659 -12.35 25.65 -11.30
N ALA A 660 -12.10 24.59 -10.54
CA ALA A 660 -13.13 23.88 -9.80
C ALA A 660 -13.81 24.72 -8.69
N LYS A 661 -13.19 25.81 -8.19
CA LYS A 661 -13.88 26.76 -7.31
C LYS A 661 -14.97 27.54 -8.04
N ASN A 662 -14.70 27.97 -9.28
CA ASN A 662 -15.69 28.64 -10.14
C ASN A 662 -16.81 27.67 -10.52
N MET A 663 -16.47 26.42 -10.89
CA MET A 663 -17.46 25.36 -11.08
C MET A 663 -18.34 25.19 -9.84
N SER A 664 -17.74 25.04 -8.66
CA SER A 664 -18.48 24.79 -7.42
C SER A 664 -19.43 25.94 -7.07
N LEU A 665 -19.03 27.19 -7.34
CA LEU A 665 -19.91 28.36 -7.25
C LEU A 665 -21.04 28.30 -8.30
N ASN A 666 -20.71 27.97 -9.55
CA ASN A 666 -21.66 27.83 -10.66
C ASN A 666 -22.62 26.64 -10.51
N LEU A 667 -22.35 25.69 -9.62
CA LEU A 667 -23.25 24.56 -9.30
C LEU A 667 -24.18 24.82 -8.11
N GLN A 668 -23.99 25.89 -7.33
CA GLN A 668 -24.83 26.21 -6.15
C GLN A 668 -26.33 26.31 -6.49
N TYR A 669 -26.68 26.64 -7.73
CA TYR A 669 -28.08 26.72 -8.15
C TYR A 669 -28.81 25.36 -8.08
N LEU A 670 -28.10 24.23 -8.20
CA LEU A 670 -28.66 22.87 -8.08
C LEU A 670 -29.20 22.57 -6.67
N PHE A 671 -28.78 23.35 -5.66
CA PHE A 671 -29.23 23.25 -4.28
C PHE A 671 -30.21 24.36 -3.89
N LYS A 672 -30.51 25.30 -4.80
CA LYS A 672 -31.60 26.26 -4.63
C LYS A 672 -32.91 25.54 -4.97
N GLY A 673 -33.88 25.54 -4.05
CA GLY A 673 -35.14 24.78 -4.14
C GLY A 673 -36.10 25.13 -5.30
N ASN A 674 -35.62 25.89 -6.29
CA ASN A 674 -36.32 26.21 -7.53
C ASN A 674 -36.23 25.06 -8.55
N LEU A 675 -35.16 24.24 -8.52
CA LEU A 675 -35.11 23.00 -9.30
C LEU A 675 -35.78 21.87 -8.52
N LYS A 676 -36.91 21.39 -9.05
CA LYS A 676 -37.64 20.22 -8.53
C LYS A 676 -37.01 18.92 -9.05
N LEU A 677 -35.76 18.67 -8.66
CA LEU A 677 -35.03 17.45 -9.02
C LEU A 677 -35.63 16.23 -8.31
N ASP A 678 -35.74 15.11 -9.01
CA ASP A 678 -36.15 13.84 -8.40
C ASP A 678 -34.96 13.22 -7.64
N LEU A 679 -35.16 12.96 -6.34
CA LEU A 679 -34.18 12.32 -5.47
C LEU A 679 -34.47 10.82 -5.23
N ASN A 680 -35.55 10.26 -5.78
CA ASN A 680 -35.80 8.82 -5.71
C ASN A 680 -34.65 7.94 -6.27
N PRO A 681 -33.91 8.35 -7.33
CA PRO A 681 -32.71 7.64 -7.76
C PRO A 681 -31.63 7.53 -6.68
N VAL A 682 -31.49 8.54 -5.80
CA VAL A 682 -30.58 8.51 -4.64
C VAL A 682 -31.10 7.52 -3.60
N PHE A 683 -32.37 7.66 -3.21
CA PHE A 683 -32.96 6.91 -2.11
C PHE A 683 -33.07 5.41 -2.37
N TYR A 684 -33.44 5.02 -3.60
CA TYR A 684 -33.77 3.62 -3.94
C TYR A 684 -33.00 3.08 -5.15
N GLY A 685 -32.60 3.97 -6.07
CA GLY A 685 -32.14 3.64 -7.42
C GLY A 685 -30.65 3.31 -7.58
N PRO A 686 -30.05 3.60 -8.74
CA PRO A 686 -28.67 3.25 -9.07
C PRO A 686 -27.60 3.88 -8.15
N THR A 687 -26.48 3.19 -8.01
CA THR A 687 -25.34 3.64 -7.20
C THR A 687 -24.71 4.94 -7.71
N LEU A 688 -24.68 5.17 -9.04
CA LEU A 688 -24.21 6.44 -9.62
C LEU A 688 -24.97 7.65 -9.07
N ALA A 689 -26.29 7.55 -8.89
CA ALA A 689 -27.10 8.66 -8.40
C ALA A 689 -26.70 9.06 -6.96
N ARG A 690 -26.42 8.07 -6.10
CA ARG A 690 -25.89 8.31 -4.75
C ARG A 690 -24.50 8.94 -4.80
N GLU A 691 -23.58 8.33 -5.55
CA GLU A 691 -22.19 8.81 -5.65
C GLU A 691 -22.12 10.25 -6.18
N ILE A 692 -22.80 10.55 -7.29
CA ILE A 692 -22.77 11.89 -7.90
C ILE A 692 -23.49 12.93 -7.04
N TYR A 693 -24.56 12.54 -6.33
CA TYR A 693 -25.24 13.42 -5.38
C TYR A 693 -24.25 13.89 -4.30
N ILE A 694 -23.62 12.94 -3.60
CA ILE A 694 -22.68 13.24 -2.51
C ILE A 694 -21.43 13.95 -3.00
N LYS A 695 -20.80 13.50 -4.10
CA LYS A 695 -19.57 14.15 -4.64
C LYS A 695 -19.83 15.60 -5.05
N ILE A 696 -20.96 15.91 -5.69
CA ILE A 696 -21.32 17.29 -6.04
C ILE A 696 -21.68 18.11 -4.79
N GLY A 697 -22.36 17.52 -3.81
CA GLY A 697 -22.62 18.16 -2.53
C GLY A 697 -21.33 18.50 -1.77
N PHE A 698 -20.35 17.61 -1.78
CA PHE A 698 -19.04 17.81 -1.15
C PHE A 698 -18.27 18.98 -1.79
N ILE A 699 -18.02 18.94 -3.10
CA ILE A 699 -17.25 20.01 -3.77
C ILE A 699 -17.94 21.38 -3.70
N THR A 700 -19.27 21.42 -3.55
CA THR A 700 -20.06 22.65 -3.38
C THR A 700 -20.29 23.05 -1.93
N GLY A 701 -19.88 22.25 -0.93
CA GLY A 701 -20.10 22.55 0.50
C GLY A 701 -21.55 22.38 0.98
N ASN A 702 -22.36 21.59 0.28
CA ASN A 702 -23.78 21.35 0.56
C ASN A 702 -24.07 20.06 1.35
N LEU A 703 -23.05 19.30 1.81
CA LEU A 703 -23.25 18.03 2.54
C LEU A 703 -24.24 18.16 3.72
N LYS A 704 -24.17 19.24 4.50
CA LYS A 704 -25.10 19.48 5.62
C LYS A 704 -26.58 19.52 5.19
N LEU A 705 -26.88 20.08 4.02
CA LEU A 705 -28.24 20.10 3.46
C LEU A 705 -28.65 18.70 3.01
N GLN A 706 -27.75 17.98 2.33
CA GLN A 706 -28.00 16.61 1.86
C GLN A 706 -28.21 15.64 3.02
N LYS A 707 -27.39 15.72 4.07
CA LYS A 707 -27.52 14.91 5.29
C LYS A 707 -28.89 15.10 5.93
N LYS A 708 -29.35 16.35 6.05
CA LYS A 708 -30.71 16.65 6.52
C LYS A 708 -31.78 16.01 5.62
N ILE A 709 -31.72 16.22 4.29
CA ILE A 709 -32.70 15.65 3.34
C ILE A 709 -32.76 14.12 3.45
N LEU A 710 -31.60 13.47 3.58
CA LEU A 710 -31.51 12.01 3.73
C LEU A 710 -32.04 11.53 5.09
N GLN A 711 -31.77 12.24 6.19
CA GLN A 711 -32.31 11.93 7.53
C GLN A 711 -33.83 12.13 7.62
N ASP A 712 -34.32 13.26 7.09
CA ASP A 712 -35.76 13.55 6.99
C ASP A 712 -36.45 12.47 6.14
N LYS A 713 -35.83 12.04 5.03
CA LYS A 713 -36.37 10.97 4.18
C LYS A 713 -36.33 9.59 4.85
N LEU A 714 -35.23 9.25 5.53
CA LEU A 714 -35.10 7.98 6.29
C LEU A 714 -36.21 7.85 7.34
N SER A 715 -36.57 8.96 7.98
CA SER A 715 -37.60 9.03 9.03
C SER A 715 -39.04 9.00 8.52
N THR A 716 -39.26 9.19 7.21
CA THR A 716 -40.59 9.38 6.58
C THR A 716 -40.85 8.44 5.41
N GLN A 717 -40.05 7.39 5.26
CA GLN A 717 -40.16 6.44 4.15
C GLN A 717 -40.87 5.13 4.55
N ASP A 718 -41.74 4.64 3.67
CA ASP A 718 -42.46 3.37 3.80
C ASP A 718 -41.84 2.24 2.95
N LEU A 719 -40.73 2.51 2.25
CA LEU A 719 -40.06 1.57 1.34
C LEU A 719 -38.85 0.91 2.01
N ASN A 720 -37.93 0.34 1.21
CA ASN A 720 -36.69 -0.21 1.74
C ASN A 720 -35.65 0.92 1.96
N PRO A 721 -35.22 1.19 3.21
CA PRO A 721 -34.30 2.28 3.51
C PRO A 721 -32.85 2.03 3.08
N ASN A 722 -32.49 0.84 2.56
CA ASN A 722 -31.09 0.46 2.30
C ASN A 722 -30.32 1.49 1.46
N GLY A 723 -30.92 2.04 0.39
CA GLY A 723 -30.26 3.05 -0.44
C GLY A 723 -30.10 4.41 0.27
N ILE A 724 -31.03 4.80 1.14
CA ILE A 724 -30.92 6.02 1.96
C ILE A 724 -29.80 5.85 2.99
N MET A 725 -29.73 4.69 3.64
CA MET A 725 -28.65 4.36 4.59
C MET A 725 -27.28 4.32 3.91
N GLN A 726 -27.17 3.72 2.71
CA GLN A 726 -25.95 3.76 1.90
C GLN A 726 -25.55 5.20 1.53
N ALA A 727 -26.51 6.05 1.16
CA ALA A 727 -26.25 7.45 0.82
C ALA A 727 -25.78 8.27 2.04
N LEU A 728 -26.35 8.02 3.23
CA LEU A 728 -25.89 8.62 4.49
C LEU A 728 -24.50 8.14 4.87
N ALA A 729 -24.25 6.83 4.83
CA ALA A 729 -22.94 6.26 5.18
C ALA A 729 -21.84 6.74 4.22
N TYR A 730 -22.16 6.84 2.93
CA TYR A 730 -21.25 7.41 1.93
C TYR A 730 -21.03 8.91 2.15
N LEU A 731 -22.08 9.68 2.49
CA LEU A 731 -21.95 11.09 2.88
C LEU A 731 -21.00 11.25 4.08
N ASP A 732 -21.17 10.42 5.09
CA ASP A 732 -20.40 10.50 6.34
C ASP A 732 -18.90 10.20 6.14
N ILE A 733 -18.51 9.42 5.13
CA ILE A 733 -17.10 9.29 4.69
C ILE A 733 -16.55 10.64 4.19
N TYR A 734 -17.32 11.38 3.38
CA TYR A 734 -16.91 12.69 2.85
C TYR A 734 -16.93 13.81 3.89
N ASP A 735 -17.71 13.64 4.97
CA ASP A 735 -17.83 14.56 6.10
C ASP A 735 -16.85 14.22 7.25
N ASN A 736 -15.99 13.19 7.09
CA ASN A 736 -15.07 12.60 8.10
C ASN A 736 -15.74 11.94 9.33
N ASN A 737 -17.05 11.68 9.30
CA ASN A 737 -17.80 10.99 10.35
C ASN A 737 -17.66 9.46 10.18
N PHE A 738 -16.43 8.95 10.28
CA PHE A 738 -16.12 7.56 9.91
C PHE A 738 -16.80 6.51 10.81
N GLU A 739 -17.01 6.80 12.10
CA GLU A 739 -17.69 5.89 13.04
C GLU A 739 -19.19 5.79 12.75
N GLU A 740 -19.85 6.92 12.46
CA GLU A 740 -21.24 6.97 12.03
C GLU A 740 -21.45 6.21 10.71
N SER A 741 -20.55 6.45 9.74
CA SER A 741 -20.54 5.72 8.47
C SER A 741 -20.36 4.21 8.68
N TYR A 742 -19.37 3.82 9.49
CA TYR A 742 -19.10 2.42 9.80
C TYR A 742 -20.31 1.75 10.47
N SER A 743 -20.96 2.41 11.43
CA SER A 743 -22.17 1.93 12.09
C SER A 743 -23.32 1.69 11.09
N LEU A 744 -23.53 2.61 10.14
CA LEU A 744 -24.55 2.46 9.11
C LEU A 744 -24.25 1.30 8.15
N TYR A 745 -23.00 1.15 7.68
CA TYR A 745 -22.59 0.01 6.85
C TYR A 745 -22.65 -1.32 7.60
N ASN A 746 -22.25 -1.34 8.88
CA ASN A 746 -22.35 -2.52 9.73
C ASN A 746 -23.81 -2.98 9.91
N THR A 747 -24.74 -2.02 10.09
CA THR A 747 -26.19 -2.29 10.15
C THR A 747 -26.72 -2.82 8.82
N LEU A 748 -26.30 -2.23 7.69
CA LEU A 748 -26.66 -2.69 6.34
C LEU A 748 -26.27 -4.16 6.10
N ILE A 749 -25.01 -4.50 6.41
CA ILE A 749 -24.44 -5.83 6.16
C ILE A 749 -25.03 -6.86 7.13
N ASN A 750 -24.97 -6.61 8.44
CA ASN A 750 -25.28 -7.63 9.44
C ASN A 750 -26.78 -7.78 9.69
N ASP A 751 -27.51 -6.69 9.82
CA ASP A 751 -28.93 -6.73 10.21
C ASP A 751 -29.84 -6.77 8.99
N ARG A 752 -29.50 -6.00 7.95
CA ARG A 752 -30.35 -5.80 6.77
C ARG A 752 -29.98 -6.67 5.57
N LYS A 753 -28.89 -7.44 5.68
CA LYS A 753 -28.37 -8.38 4.65
C LYS A 753 -28.15 -7.71 3.29
N GLU A 754 -27.70 -6.46 3.32
CA GLU A 754 -27.16 -5.75 2.16
C GLU A 754 -25.65 -5.94 2.18
N ASP A 755 -25.20 -7.10 1.70
CA ASP A 755 -23.83 -7.59 1.84
C ASP A 755 -23.17 -7.87 0.47
N ASP A 756 -23.50 -7.06 -0.54
CA ASP A 756 -22.82 -7.01 -1.82
C ASP A 756 -21.36 -6.51 -1.72
N SER A 757 -20.58 -6.68 -2.79
CA SER A 757 -19.15 -6.35 -2.80
C SER A 757 -18.92 -4.86 -2.50
N ASN A 758 -19.78 -4.01 -3.04
CA ASN A 758 -19.65 -2.55 -2.95
C ASN A 758 -20.04 -2.03 -1.55
N THR A 759 -21.10 -2.58 -0.94
CA THR A 759 -21.48 -2.26 0.45
C THR A 759 -20.41 -2.75 1.45
N ARG A 760 -19.88 -3.96 1.27
CA ARG A 760 -18.75 -4.46 2.09
C ARG A 760 -17.49 -3.61 1.91
N PHE A 761 -17.18 -3.20 0.68
CA PHE A 761 -16.07 -2.31 0.36
C PHE A 761 -16.16 -0.96 1.08
N PHE A 762 -17.29 -0.25 0.97
CA PHE A 762 -17.43 1.04 1.65
C PHE A 762 -17.55 0.90 3.18
N GLY A 763 -18.11 -0.21 3.68
CA GLY A 763 -18.05 -0.54 5.11
C GLY A 763 -16.61 -0.71 5.61
N ALA A 764 -15.72 -1.31 4.81
CA ALA A 764 -14.30 -1.40 5.12
C ALA A 764 -13.59 -0.04 5.04
N LEU A 765 -13.97 0.80 4.07
CA LEU A 765 -13.44 2.16 3.94
C LEU A 765 -13.74 3.00 5.19
N ALA A 766 -15.00 2.99 5.63
CA ALA A 766 -15.41 3.61 6.87
C ALA A 766 -14.68 3.02 8.09
N ALA A 767 -14.56 1.69 8.16
CA ALA A 767 -13.84 1.00 9.24
C ALA A 767 -12.35 1.41 9.34
N ILE A 768 -11.63 1.62 8.21
CA ILE A 768 -10.25 2.13 8.25
C ILE A 768 -10.21 3.58 8.74
N GLY A 769 -11.13 4.43 8.28
CA GLY A 769 -11.25 5.81 8.74
C GLY A 769 -11.51 5.92 10.25
N ALA A 770 -12.30 4.99 10.79
CA ALA A 770 -12.57 4.83 12.22
C ALA A 770 -11.45 4.13 13.02
N GLY A 771 -10.45 3.54 12.34
CA GLY A 771 -9.35 2.80 12.98
C GLY A 771 -9.62 1.32 13.28
N HIS A 772 -10.77 0.78 12.86
CA HIS A 772 -11.18 -0.63 13.00
C HIS A 772 -10.51 -1.55 11.97
N ASN A 773 -9.18 -1.47 11.84
CA ASN A 773 -8.40 -2.13 10.78
C ASN A 773 -8.63 -3.65 10.67
N ASN A 774 -8.92 -4.35 11.78
CA ASN A 774 -9.23 -5.78 11.77
C ASN A 774 -10.56 -6.08 11.06
N ILE A 775 -11.58 -5.26 11.31
CA ILE A 775 -12.91 -5.39 10.71
C ILE A 775 -12.84 -5.02 9.22
N ALA A 776 -12.10 -3.94 8.91
CA ALA A 776 -11.82 -3.58 7.52
C ALA A 776 -11.12 -4.71 6.75
N THR A 777 -10.11 -5.35 7.34
CA THR A 777 -9.39 -6.48 6.73
C THR A 777 -10.36 -7.61 6.36
N LEU A 778 -11.30 -7.96 7.25
CA LEU A 778 -12.33 -8.96 6.97
C LEU A 778 -13.28 -8.52 5.84
N LEU A 779 -13.79 -7.29 5.91
CA LEU A 779 -14.73 -6.76 4.92
C LEU A 779 -14.11 -6.65 3.52
N LEU A 780 -12.85 -6.23 3.40
CA LEU A 780 -12.11 -6.21 2.12
C LEU A 780 -11.83 -7.63 1.59
N GLN A 781 -11.58 -8.60 2.47
CA GLN A 781 -11.41 -10.00 2.05
C GLN A 781 -12.71 -10.55 1.46
N LEU A 782 -13.85 -10.27 2.09
CA LEU A 782 -15.18 -10.64 1.60
C LEU A 782 -15.51 -9.92 0.27
N ALA A 783 -15.36 -8.61 0.20
CA ALA A 783 -15.61 -7.84 -1.03
C ALA A 783 -14.77 -8.34 -2.23
N LYS A 784 -13.51 -8.72 -1.99
CA LYS A 784 -12.60 -9.36 -2.97
C LYS A 784 -13.04 -10.78 -3.36
N MET A 785 -13.75 -11.51 -2.49
CA MET A 785 -14.32 -12.83 -2.81
C MET A 785 -15.60 -12.71 -3.65
N ASP A 786 -16.43 -11.71 -3.37
CA ASP A 786 -17.66 -11.44 -4.14
C ASP A 786 -17.35 -10.95 -5.57
N SER A 787 -16.31 -10.13 -5.71
CA SER A 787 -15.86 -9.56 -6.98
C SER A 787 -14.34 -9.68 -7.12
N SER A 788 -13.92 -10.55 -8.04
CA SER A 788 -12.50 -10.74 -8.35
C SER A 788 -11.85 -9.50 -8.97
N SER A 789 -12.67 -8.60 -9.54
CA SER A 789 -12.26 -7.33 -10.13
C SER A 789 -12.21 -6.16 -9.13
N ASN A 790 -12.47 -6.38 -7.84
CA ASN A 790 -12.35 -5.36 -6.79
C ASN A 790 -10.87 -5.05 -6.47
N PHE A 791 -10.19 -4.34 -7.37
CA PHE A 791 -8.76 -4.02 -7.30
C PHE A 791 -8.42 -3.08 -6.13
N GLU A 792 -9.32 -2.16 -5.78
CA GLU A 792 -9.20 -1.28 -4.61
C GLU A 792 -9.11 -2.11 -3.32
N SER A 793 -9.94 -3.15 -3.16
CA SER A 793 -9.84 -4.06 -2.01
C SER A 793 -8.51 -4.80 -1.95
N LYS A 794 -7.97 -5.21 -3.10
CA LYS A 794 -6.65 -5.85 -3.17
C LYS A 794 -5.53 -4.89 -2.78
N TYR A 795 -5.58 -3.64 -3.23
CA TYR A 795 -4.61 -2.60 -2.87
C TYR A 795 -4.65 -2.27 -1.38
N ALA A 796 -5.85 -2.04 -0.82
CA ALA A 796 -6.04 -1.76 0.60
C ALA A 796 -5.57 -2.92 1.50
N LEU A 797 -5.86 -4.17 1.13
CA LEU A 797 -5.34 -5.35 1.83
C LEU A 797 -3.81 -5.44 1.75
N GLY A 798 -3.21 -5.10 0.60
CA GLY A 798 -1.76 -5.03 0.45
C GLY A 798 -1.13 -4.05 1.44
N LEU A 799 -1.67 -2.83 1.54
CA LEU A 799 -1.22 -1.82 2.50
C LEU A 799 -1.43 -2.25 3.96
N LEU A 800 -2.58 -2.85 4.30
CA LEU A 800 -2.87 -3.29 5.68
C LEU A 800 -1.93 -4.42 6.12
N TYR A 801 -1.64 -5.38 5.25
CA TYR A 801 -0.66 -6.42 5.53
C TYR A 801 0.76 -5.86 5.65
N GLN A 802 1.11 -4.85 4.86
CA GLN A 802 2.41 -4.17 4.97
C GLN A 802 2.55 -3.38 6.28
N GLU A 803 1.50 -2.66 6.73
CA GLU A 803 1.49 -2.00 8.05
C GLU A 803 1.68 -3.01 9.20
N GLN A 804 1.16 -4.23 9.05
CA GLN A 804 1.35 -5.34 9.99
C GLN A 804 2.72 -6.06 9.85
N GLY A 805 3.57 -5.68 8.90
CA GLY A 805 4.84 -6.34 8.60
C GLY A 805 4.73 -7.69 7.87
N ASN A 806 3.55 -8.05 7.36
CA ASN A 806 3.32 -9.26 6.57
C ASN A 806 3.58 -9.01 5.08
N TYR A 807 4.84 -8.75 4.75
CA TYR A 807 5.28 -8.40 3.39
C TYR A 807 4.99 -9.49 2.34
N ASN A 808 4.92 -10.76 2.74
CA ASN A 808 4.56 -11.85 1.81
C ASN A 808 3.09 -11.77 1.38
N ALA A 809 2.17 -11.51 2.32
CA ALA A 809 0.77 -11.29 1.97
C ALA A 809 0.59 -9.99 1.17
N ALA A 810 1.29 -8.92 1.56
CA ALA A 810 1.29 -7.65 0.83
C ALA A 810 1.76 -7.81 -0.63
N ALA A 811 2.89 -8.49 -0.85
CA ALA A 811 3.42 -8.78 -2.18
C ALA A 811 2.46 -9.62 -3.04
N GLN A 812 1.77 -10.61 -2.46
CA GLN A 812 0.73 -11.37 -3.19
C GLN A 812 -0.43 -10.47 -3.62
N HIS A 813 -0.87 -9.57 -2.74
CA HIS A 813 -1.92 -8.61 -3.05
C HIS A 813 -1.52 -7.64 -4.16
N PHE A 814 -0.33 -7.03 -4.11
CA PHE A 814 0.17 -6.15 -5.16
C PHE A 814 0.45 -6.88 -6.49
N ASN A 815 0.99 -8.11 -6.45
CA ASN A 815 1.11 -8.95 -7.64
C ASN A 815 -0.25 -9.24 -8.30
N SER A 816 -1.32 -9.42 -7.51
CA SER A 816 -2.67 -9.68 -8.04
C SER A 816 -3.34 -8.48 -8.73
N ILE A 817 -2.69 -7.32 -8.72
CA ILE A 817 -3.09 -6.09 -9.42
C ILE A 817 -1.97 -5.53 -10.34
N SER A 818 -0.90 -6.29 -10.57
CA SER A 818 0.30 -5.87 -11.34
C SER A 818 0.00 -5.40 -12.77
N ASN A 819 -0.99 -6.02 -13.41
CA ASN A 819 -1.40 -5.75 -14.79
C ASN A 819 -2.60 -4.77 -14.87
N THR A 820 -2.84 -3.99 -13.81
CA THR A 820 -3.93 -3.02 -13.73
C THR A 820 -3.38 -1.60 -13.79
N ASP A 821 -4.13 -0.69 -14.42
CA ASP A 821 -3.86 0.76 -14.39
C ASP A 821 -4.49 1.41 -13.14
N LEU A 822 -4.60 0.66 -12.03
CA LEU A 822 -5.26 1.14 -10.82
C LEU A 822 -4.48 2.35 -10.27
N ASN A 823 -5.21 3.44 -10.07
CA ASN A 823 -4.80 4.54 -9.21
C ASN A 823 -5.89 4.66 -8.14
N SER A 824 -5.55 4.40 -6.88
CA SER A 824 -6.56 4.29 -5.82
C SER A 824 -7.27 5.62 -5.59
N GLU A 825 -8.60 5.62 -5.68
CA GLU A 825 -9.43 6.78 -5.33
C GLU A 825 -9.52 6.92 -3.80
N TYR A 826 -9.58 5.80 -3.09
CA TYR A 826 -10.03 5.75 -1.69
C TYR A 826 -8.92 5.52 -0.66
N PHE A 827 -7.81 4.88 -1.02
CA PHE A 827 -6.77 4.50 -0.07
C PHE A 827 -5.43 5.13 -0.38
N SER A 828 -4.70 5.41 0.69
CA SER A 828 -3.31 5.83 0.64
C SER A 828 -2.59 5.27 1.87
N PHE A 829 -1.32 5.58 1.97
CA PHE A 829 -0.53 5.38 3.16
C PHE A 829 0.22 6.67 3.49
N LYS A 830 0.75 6.76 4.70
CA LYS A 830 1.79 7.71 5.06
C LYS A 830 2.86 7.00 5.87
N ILE A 831 4.03 7.62 5.98
CA ILE A 831 5.02 7.19 6.97
C ILE A 831 4.43 7.43 8.37
N ASP A 832 4.62 6.46 9.25
CA ASP A 832 4.18 6.50 10.64
C ASP A 832 5.35 6.94 11.52
N ASP A 833 5.59 8.25 11.54
CA ASP A 833 6.70 8.87 12.27
C ASP A 833 6.70 8.49 13.77
N SER A 834 5.53 8.14 14.33
CA SER A 834 5.41 7.66 15.73
C SER A 834 6.07 6.30 15.99
N LYS A 835 6.25 5.50 14.93
CA LYS A 835 6.96 4.21 14.97
C LYS A 835 8.43 4.35 14.55
N ILE A 836 8.82 5.47 13.92
CA ILE A 836 10.22 5.77 13.64
C ILE A 836 10.90 6.17 14.96
N LYS A 837 11.94 5.43 15.34
CA LYS A 837 12.82 5.81 16.44
C LYS A 837 13.79 6.89 15.96
N ILE A 838 13.28 8.11 15.82
CA ILE A 838 14.10 9.31 15.62
C ILE A 838 14.87 9.54 16.94
N PRO A 839 16.21 9.53 16.96
CA PRO A 839 16.96 10.05 18.10
C PRO A 839 16.69 11.56 18.21
N GLN A 840 16.33 12.03 19.41
CA GLN A 840 16.19 13.46 19.68
C GLN A 840 17.56 14.14 19.75
#